data_AF-A0A7M1XJQ0-F1
#
_entry.id   AF-A0A7M1XJQ0-F1
#
_cell.length_a   1.000
_cell.length_b   1.000
_cell.length_c   1.000
_cell.angle_alpha   90.00
_cell.angle_beta   90.00
_cell.angle_gamma   90.00
#
_symmetry.space_group_name_H-M   'P 1'
#
loop_
_entity.id
_entity.type
_entity.pdbx_description
1 polymer ?
#
loop_
_entity_poly.entity_id
_entity_poly.type
_entity_poly.pdbx_seq_one_letter_code
_entity_poly.pdbx_strand_id
1 'polypeptide(L)'
;MKKSKFILLSLISLSLVGCGPEASSTPDSTTSENPLQLSTDTSSSKPTSSVTGTSSSVKDSSVGNSSVEDNSSKENSSVGDNSSVEDNSSVGENSSVEDSSTSSSVDPYSIGWTKSITDTMLKYLNGQVIPLISVGKYSEIYVVTDASNDVYHLEIEGTNELDATILTNANTNFTNAGWTIGTNSTTKLTATLASDKGDLSVEITKDSSDFVLVKIGFDEPYDPTTASAWDSEVEQDFMDHLAGIVPTYVYLGTANPVSKYDTYDEELVITGGKWNDNCVADIKAQLGTTWTITDETTTGFTARFVNSADNSEVTMVLGKSTKGYSSSLYLITATYTVKEAYNAAGFTAWPQNILDVFDTKFGSGVDVPTIYLGTKSPVDSSYSSDSYATIEGSDFDNRMFTDAQALLNADNDTHKDPVTGEYNFTEPETAWTFAQGTDSYGATLTMSKTFPNGSKMTLVLGQNNSGKARLKVTYEEPFAIPAGYAWPQDVLDAFDTYVDGHVLPLVYLNTPDPTSSWYSYSSYLRITGNTWTSAAADAAKEAFNNANVPADQLAEGETNWVYTYEDDGDTYLPYYYDTWRKTYPDGCVVTVQSRDFSNASYIYDMYLNVYIDEAFNPDAVPNKAWTQDILDDFDTYFDGNTIPYFYTGTKSPLGSWYSSSEYYEITGAKWNDQVADLAKAAFAADTTLTWTCTEGSNSYGTLLTFTSTATADNHSFKVEVGQDSYGKVDVKIYFTDSYDKAAYVAAGGKWNDTTNDTLSNMFAGHTLPNFYLATTAETTSLYAGFVEVDITGGAWDDRVVTDCIADLDADVGDDWNDPTVVATDTSTAVWEHTTDTYDSAPRLFAWKKLSDGGYLRFKLFKSSSKVKIYSWYDAPVVAATNSDWTDDQKTLITNTLGITEIPFFTFFGDATVTANSSGLTVKPTGTFKHSNAESLNIYDTFIAAGYTSDSFERFYSDAGTSWSVSKDVDNKKVTVKYSPSTTSPSITITAASAYVKAQPGEDWTDDVKTKLTTTLGFTIPYVNIGTVTTSIYTNNIVLKGSTWDNAMLKDAREAFEADGWDCAYDYSSSYNGKTLIASKEVTTAANETKHLSLKFYDYGYNSSYNPHQAYFDIYIR
;
A
#
# COMPACT_ATOMS: atom_id res chain seq x y z
N MET A 1 3.26 -11.03 -21.14
CA MET A 1 3.85 -12.38 -21.39
C MET A 1 4.44 -12.97 -20.11
N LYS A 2 4.75 -14.28 -20.08
CA LYS A 2 5.09 -15.06 -18.87
C LYS A 2 6.49 -14.77 -18.31
N LYS A 3 6.63 -14.72 -16.97
CA LYS A 3 7.25 -15.81 -16.16
C LYS A 3 7.22 -15.52 -14.65
N SER A 4 6.25 -16.10 -13.95
CA SER A 4 6.41 -16.46 -12.53
C SER A 4 7.32 -17.69 -12.42
N LYS A 5 8.10 -17.80 -11.33
CA LYS A 5 8.89 -18.99 -10.97
C LYS A 5 8.54 -19.42 -9.56
N PHE A 6 7.63 -20.38 -9.43
CA PHE A 6 7.60 -21.28 -8.28
C PHE A 6 8.68 -22.36 -8.46
N ILE A 7 9.43 -22.65 -7.40
CA ILE A 7 10.20 -23.89 -7.26
C ILE A 7 9.84 -24.54 -5.94
N LEU A 8 9.13 -25.65 -6.04
CA LEU A 8 8.93 -26.62 -4.97
C LEU A 8 10.18 -27.50 -4.90
N LEU A 9 10.73 -27.76 -3.70
CA LEU A 9 11.74 -28.82 -3.53
C LEU A 9 11.49 -29.59 -2.22
N SER A 10 11.47 -30.91 -2.34
CA SER A 10 11.07 -31.86 -1.29
C SER A 10 12.20 -32.25 -0.35
N LEU A 11 11.85 -32.68 0.87
CA LEU A 11 12.78 -33.30 1.82
C LEU A 11 13.51 -34.53 1.24
N ILE A 12 14.74 -34.76 1.72
CA ILE A 12 15.60 -35.89 1.35
C ILE A 12 15.85 -36.80 2.56
N SER A 13 15.33 -38.03 2.43
CA SER A 13 15.76 -39.34 3.00
C SER A 13 16.36 -39.47 4.41
N LEU A 14 15.76 -40.38 5.18
CA LEU A 14 16.40 -41.19 6.23
C LEU A 14 17.66 -41.94 5.74
N SER A 15 18.55 -42.25 6.69
CA SER A 15 19.55 -43.32 6.58
C SER A 15 19.43 -44.32 7.75
N LEU A 16 19.63 -45.61 7.45
CA LEU A 16 19.65 -46.74 8.41
C LEU A 16 20.95 -46.68 9.27
N VAL A 17 21.24 -47.49 10.31
CA VAL A 17 21.06 -48.95 10.55
C VAL A 17 21.21 -49.25 12.06
N GLY A 18 20.51 -50.26 12.59
CA GLY A 18 20.81 -50.85 13.92
C GLY A 18 20.17 -52.24 14.13
N CYS A 19 21.00 -53.29 14.19
CA CYS A 19 20.63 -54.72 14.24
C CYS A 19 19.56 -55.17 15.27
N GLY A 20 18.81 -56.24 14.92
CA GLY A 20 18.01 -57.06 15.85
C GLY A 20 18.85 -58.12 16.61
N PRO A 21 18.40 -59.39 16.83
CA PRO A 21 17.17 -60.05 16.37
C PRO A 21 16.47 -61.00 17.41
N GLU A 22 15.44 -61.75 16.94
CA GLU A 22 14.93 -63.04 17.49
C GLU A 22 14.17 -63.04 18.86
N ALA A 23 13.15 -63.86 19.14
CA ALA A 23 12.72 -65.14 18.55
C ALA A 23 11.22 -65.49 18.80
N SER A 24 10.61 -66.27 17.88
CA SER A 24 9.57 -67.32 18.07
C SER A 24 8.24 -66.99 18.81
N SER A 25 7.06 -67.50 18.45
CA SER A 25 6.72 -68.69 17.63
C SER A 25 5.29 -68.63 17.04
N THR A 26 5.13 -69.15 15.82
CA THR A 26 3.90 -69.71 15.21
C THR A 26 3.62 -71.14 15.77
N PRO A 27 2.61 -71.95 15.34
CA PRO A 27 1.62 -71.84 14.25
C PRO A 27 0.15 -72.08 14.73
N ASP A 28 -0.92 -72.19 13.92
CA ASP A 28 -1.17 -73.22 12.89
C ASP A 28 -2.50 -73.01 12.14
N SER A 29 -2.70 -73.81 11.08
CA SER A 29 -3.91 -74.07 10.28
C SER A 29 -4.32 -73.05 9.22
N THR A 30 -4.71 -73.42 7.99
CA THR A 30 -4.52 -74.69 7.23
C THR A 30 -4.91 -74.46 5.75
N THR A 31 -4.26 -75.17 4.81
CA THR A 31 -4.80 -75.66 3.51
C THR A 31 -5.36 -74.65 2.46
N SER A 32 -5.23 -74.84 1.15
CA SER A 32 -4.54 -75.87 0.33
C SER A 32 -4.50 -75.45 -1.15
N GLU A 33 -3.79 -76.25 -1.96
CA GLU A 33 -4.00 -76.42 -3.41
C GLU A 33 -3.68 -75.26 -4.38
N ASN A 34 -2.46 -75.32 -4.90
CA ASN A 34 -2.22 -75.15 -6.33
C ASN A 34 -2.53 -76.48 -7.04
N PRO A 35 -3.23 -76.48 -8.19
CA PRO A 35 -2.70 -77.26 -9.30
C PRO A 35 -2.74 -76.56 -10.66
N LEU A 36 -1.59 -76.56 -11.31
CA LEU A 36 -1.33 -77.01 -12.69
C LEU A 36 -2.39 -76.75 -13.79
N GLN A 37 -1.89 -76.08 -14.83
CA GLN A 37 -2.18 -76.34 -16.25
C GLN A 37 -3.62 -76.18 -16.76
N LEU A 38 -3.81 -75.13 -17.57
CA LEU A 38 -4.14 -75.41 -18.97
C LEU A 38 -3.33 -74.51 -19.92
N SER A 39 -2.40 -75.13 -20.64
CA SER A 39 -1.73 -74.54 -21.79
C SER A 39 -2.50 -74.88 -23.05
N THR A 40 -2.99 -73.86 -23.76
CA THR A 40 -3.12 -73.89 -25.23
C THR A 40 -2.58 -72.57 -25.75
N ASP A 41 -1.36 -72.53 -26.26
CA ASP A 41 -1.02 -72.84 -27.66
C ASP A 41 -1.58 -71.84 -28.68
N THR A 42 -0.68 -70.94 -29.08
CA THR A 42 -0.26 -70.63 -30.46
C THR A 42 -1.23 -70.09 -31.53
N SER A 43 -0.60 -69.30 -32.41
CA SER A 43 -1.09 -68.67 -33.65
C SER A 43 -2.10 -67.52 -33.48
N SER A 44 -1.73 -66.26 -33.74
CA SER A 44 -1.18 -65.65 -34.97
C SER A 44 -2.27 -65.18 -35.93
N SER A 45 -2.04 -64.00 -36.52
CA SER A 45 -2.57 -63.55 -37.82
C SER A 45 -4.08 -63.62 -38.03
N LYS A 46 -4.73 -62.45 -37.90
CA LYS A 46 -5.94 -62.01 -38.62
C LYS A 46 -6.38 -62.92 -39.79
N PRO A 47 -7.44 -63.74 -39.61
CA PRO A 47 -8.37 -64.09 -40.67
C PRO A 47 -9.44 -62.98 -40.77
N THR A 48 -10.24 -62.81 -41.82
CA THR A 48 -10.61 -63.64 -43.00
C THR A 48 -11.10 -62.63 -44.07
N SER A 49 -11.13 -62.86 -45.39
CA SER A 49 -10.71 -63.98 -46.25
C SER A 49 -10.48 -63.41 -47.65
N SER A 50 -9.58 -64.02 -48.42
CA SER A 50 -9.49 -63.81 -49.88
C SER A 50 -10.58 -64.57 -50.64
N VAL A 51 -10.76 -64.30 -51.94
CA VAL A 51 -10.43 -65.24 -53.04
C VAL A 51 -10.84 -64.67 -54.43
N THR A 52 -10.12 -65.12 -55.47
CA THR A 52 -10.18 -64.78 -56.92
C THR A 52 -9.48 -63.47 -57.33
N GLY A 53 -8.39 -63.47 -58.12
CA GLY A 53 -7.45 -64.55 -58.47
C GLY A 53 -6.69 -64.33 -59.80
N THR A 54 -5.46 -64.87 -59.91
CA THR A 54 -4.69 -65.08 -61.18
C THR A 54 -4.32 -63.84 -62.02
N SER A 55 -3.34 -63.81 -62.95
CA SER A 55 -2.12 -64.61 -63.22
C SER A 55 -1.25 -63.85 -64.25
N SER A 56 0.02 -64.24 -64.37
CA SER A 56 1.02 -64.02 -65.43
C SER A 56 0.68 -63.28 -66.76
N SER A 57 1.60 -62.38 -67.13
CA SER A 57 2.23 -62.22 -68.47
C SER A 57 1.44 -61.78 -69.73
N VAL A 58 1.90 -60.63 -70.27
CA VAL A 58 2.22 -60.38 -71.71
C VAL A 58 1.05 -60.30 -72.73
N LYS A 59 0.57 -59.07 -73.03
CA LYS A 59 0.89 -58.31 -74.28
C LYS A 59 0.11 -56.96 -74.40
N ASP A 60 0.86 -55.89 -74.68
CA ASP A 60 0.65 -54.86 -75.74
C ASP A 60 -0.80 -54.37 -76.01
N SER A 61 -1.19 -53.09 -75.84
CA SER A 61 -0.59 -51.92 -76.53
C SER A 61 -1.20 -50.55 -76.11
N SER A 62 -0.44 -49.47 -76.37
CA SER A 62 -0.82 -48.03 -76.54
C SER A 62 -1.06 -47.07 -75.33
N VAL A 63 -0.24 -46.01 -75.30
CA VAL A 63 -0.49 -44.58 -74.95
C VAL A 63 -1.13 -44.22 -73.58
N GLY A 64 -0.55 -43.37 -72.73
CA GLY A 64 0.78 -42.71 -72.76
C GLY A 64 0.91 -41.53 -71.77
N ASN A 65 2.14 -41.29 -71.28
CA ASN A 65 2.69 -40.10 -70.56
C ASN A 65 1.96 -39.54 -69.31
N SER A 66 2.66 -39.07 -68.26
CA SER A 66 4.05 -39.27 -67.78
C SER A 66 4.12 -38.66 -66.37
N SER A 67 4.45 -39.43 -65.32
CA SER A 67 5.78 -39.63 -64.72
C SER A 67 6.35 -38.39 -63.99
N VAL A 68 6.57 -38.30 -62.66
CA VAL A 68 7.09 -39.22 -61.59
C VAL A 68 8.54 -38.86 -61.17
N GLU A 69 8.88 -39.10 -59.89
CA GLU A 69 10.25 -39.25 -59.30
C GLU A 69 11.12 -37.97 -59.06
N ASP A 70 12.02 -37.87 -58.05
CA ASP A 70 12.28 -38.78 -56.89
C ASP A 70 13.07 -38.13 -55.69
N ASN A 71 13.05 -38.86 -54.56
CA ASN A 71 14.07 -39.08 -53.51
C ASN A 71 15.15 -38.06 -53.06
N SER A 72 15.04 -37.69 -51.78
CA SER A 72 15.98 -38.00 -50.67
C SER A 72 17.49 -37.65 -50.68
N SER A 73 17.89 -37.07 -49.53
CA SER A 73 19.05 -37.41 -48.68
C SER A 73 20.24 -36.42 -48.57
N LYS A 74 20.68 -36.29 -47.31
CA LYS A 74 21.77 -35.50 -46.69
C LYS A 74 23.02 -35.27 -47.54
N GLU A 75 23.61 -34.06 -47.47
CA GLU A 75 24.87 -33.84 -46.72
C GLU A 75 25.21 -32.33 -46.52
N ASN A 76 26.45 -32.04 -46.12
CA ASN A 76 26.89 -30.87 -45.35
C ASN A 76 27.42 -29.68 -46.19
N SER A 77 27.49 -28.51 -45.54
CA SER A 77 28.44 -27.39 -45.74
C SER A 77 28.33 -26.39 -46.92
N SER A 78 28.38 -25.10 -46.52
CA SER A 78 29.22 -24.01 -47.08
C SER A 78 28.80 -23.22 -48.35
N VAL A 79 28.37 -21.96 -48.11
CA VAL A 79 28.70 -20.70 -48.85
C VAL A 79 28.26 -20.53 -50.31
N GLY A 80 27.60 -19.39 -50.61
CA GLY A 80 27.63 -18.77 -51.96
C GLY A 80 26.37 -18.01 -52.40
N ASP A 81 26.45 -16.67 -52.39
CA ASP A 81 25.73 -15.66 -53.19
C ASP A 81 24.36 -15.93 -53.86
N ASN A 82 23.35 -15.20 -53.35
CA ASN A 82 22.54 -14.21 -54.06
C ASN A 82 22.17 -14.40 -55.55
N SER A 83 20.88 -14.64 -55.85
CA SER A 83 20.20 -14.05 -57.02
C SER A 83 18.68 -13.95 -56.81
N SER A 84 18.06 -12.98 -57.51
CA SER A 84 16.67 -12.49 -57.43
C SER A 84 15.70 -13.24 -58.38
N VAL A 85 14.48 -12.66 -58.59
CA VAL A 85 13.39 -12.98 -59.59
C VAL A 85 12.17 -13.69 -58.94
N GLU A 86 10.89 -13.28 -59.09
CA GLU A 86 10.23 -12.10 -59.73
C GLU A 86 8.76 -11.92 -59.21
N ASP A 87 7.98 -11.05 -59.91
CA ASP A 87 6.52 -10.83 -59.89
C ASP A 87 5.91 -9.97 -58.75
N ASN A 88 5.47 -8.70 -58.92
CA ASN A 88 4.93 -7.86 -60.02
C ASN A 88 3.38 -7.80 -60.13
N SER A 89 2.78 -6.63 -59.81
CA SER A 89 1.47 -6.22 -60.35
C SER A 89 1.19 -4.70 -60.23
N SER A 90 1.91 -3.92 -61.05
CA SER A 90 1.42 -2.77 -61.83
C SER A 90 0.12 -2.02 -61.43
N VAL A 91 0.29 -0.75 -61.05
CA VAL A 91 -0.45 0.46 -61.52
C VAL A 91 0.56 1.64 -61.47
N GLY A 92 0.61 2.66 -62.34
CA GLY A 92 -0.07 2.92 -63.62
C GLY A 92 0.09 4.40 -64.03
N GLU A 93 0.89 4.71 -65.07
CA GLU A 93 1.37 6.08 -65.36
C GLU A 93 0.50 6.95 -66.30
N ASN A 94 0.39 8.25 -66.00
CA ASN A 94 0.60 9.41 -66.91
C ASN A 94 0.32 10.75 -66.16
N SER A 95 0.94 11.90 -66.42
CA SER A 95 1.92 12.31 -67.46
C SER A 95 2.94 13.32 -66.91
N SER A 96 4.03 13.48 -67.64
CA SER A 96 5.20 14.33 -67.35
C SER A 96 4.98 15.86 -67.35
N VAL A 97 5.79 16.53 -66.53
CA VAL A 97 6.50 17.77 -66.92
C VAL A 97 7.96 17.60 -66.49
N GLU A 98 8.90 17.85 -67.40
CA GLU A 98 10.33 17.91 -67.06
C GLU A 98 10.66 19.22 -66.34
N ASP A 99 11.45 19.16 -65.27
CA ASP A 99 12.52 20.15 -65.10
C ASP A 99 13.79 19.50 -64.55
N SER A 100 14.92 20.10 -64.90
CA SER A 100 16.25 19.57 -64.75
C SER A 100 16.97 20.14 -63.52
N SER A 101 17.29 19.28 -62.56
CA SER A 101 18.33 19.60 -61.57
C SER A 101 19.12 18.36 -61.19
N THR A 102 20.44 18.43 -61.36
CA THR A 102 21.38 17.38 -61.00
C THR A 102 21.41 17.15 -59.49
N SER A 103 20.84 16.05 -59.03
CA SER A 103 21.12 15.49 -57.70
C SER A 103 21.61 14.05 -57.84
N SER A 104 22.70 13.72 -57.15
CA SER A 104 23.27 12.38 -57.14
C SER A 104 22.38 11.45 -56.31
N SER A 105 21.45 10.76 -56.99
CA SER A 105 20.56 9.75 -56.42
C SER A 105 21.34 8.59 -55.80
N VAL A 106 21.66 8.70 -54.51
CA VAL A 106 22.08 7.58 -53.68
C VAL A 106 20.85 6.71 -53.39
N ASP A 107 20.97 5.40 -53.58
CA ASP A 107 19.90 4.46 -53.23
C ASP A 107 19.63 4.53 -51.70
N PRO A 108 18.41 4.87 -51.25
CA PRO A 108 18.11 5.01 -49.82
C PRO A 108 18.33 3.71 -49.03
N TYR A 109 18.21 2.54 -49.66
CA TYR A 109 18.47 1.25 -49.01
C TYR A 109 19.98 0.95 -48.86
N SER A 110 20.84 1.67 -49.59
CA SER A 110 22.30 1.51 -49.47
C SER A 110 22.91 2.17 -48.22
N ILE A 111 22.12 2.94 -47.46
CA ILE A 111 22.55 3.65 -46.25
C ILE A 111 22.76 2.70 -45.05
N GLY A 112 22.16 1.50 -45.09
CA GLY A 112 22.43 0.43 -44.11
C GLY A 112 21.47 0.36 -42.91
N TRP A 113 20.39 1.14 -42.90
CA TRP A 113 19.23 0.88 -42.03
C TRP A 113 18.50 -0.41 -42.47
N THR A 114 17.70 -1.01 -41.59
CA THR A 114 16.83 -2.13 -42.01
C THR A 114 15.71 -1.62 -42.91
N LYS A 115 15.17 -2.51 -43.77
CA LYS A 115 14.06 -2.18 -44.68
C LYS A 115 12.90 -1.49 -43.96
N SER A 116 12.49 -1.98 -42.79
CA SER A 116 11.40 -1.39 -42.00
C SER A 116 11.67 0.08 -41.64
N ILE A 117 12.87 0.38 -41.11
CA ILE A 117 13.25 1.76 -40.79
C ILE A 117 13.35 2.63 -42.05
N THR A 118 13.94 2.12 -43.13
CA THR A 118 14.04 2.85 -44.40
C THR A 118 12.65 3.16 -44.96
N ASP A 119 11.74 2.18 -44.98
CA ASP A 119 10.35 2.36 -45.44
C ASP A 119 9.63 3.43 -44.61
N THR A 120 9.76 3.40 -43.27
CA THR A 120 9.15 4.42 -42.37
C THR A 120 9.75 5.81 -42.58
N MET A 121 11.07 5.93 -42.73
CA MET A 121 11.72 7.20 -43.07
C MET A 121 11.24 7.72 -44.43
N LEU A 122 11.12 6.86 -45.44
CA LEU A 122 10.60 7.24 -46.75
C LEU A 122 9.13 7.71 -46.68
N LYS A 123 8.28 7.06 -45.87
CA LYS A 123 6.86 7.47 -45.61
C LYS A 123 6.80 8.86 -44.97
N TYR A 124 7.44 9.04 -43.81
CA TYR A 124 7.22 10.23 -42.97
C TYR A 124 8.24 11.38 -43.13
N LEU A 125 9.33 11.21 -43.88
CA LEU A 125 10.36 12.24 -44.13
C LEU A 125 10.39 12.70 -45.61
N ASN A 126 9.27 12.60 -46.33
CA ASN A 126 9.13 12.97 -47.74
C ASN A 126 10.20 12.32 -48.65
N GLY A 127 10.41 11.01 -48.48
CA GLY A 127 11.41 10.26 -49.24
C GLY A 127 12.87 10.58 -48.90
N GLN A 128 13.15 11.14 -47.72
CA GLN A 128 14.51 11.34 -47.19
C GLN A 128 14.89 10.25 -46.18
N VAL A 129 16.19 9.96 -46.03
CA VAL A 129 16.73 8.95 -45.09
C VAL A 129 17.98 9.53 -44.43
N ILE A 130 18.07 9.42 -43.10
CA ILE A 130 19.21 9.97 -42.35
C ILE A 130 20.44 9.03 -42.43
N PRO A 131 21.68 9.56 -42.30
CA PRO A 131 22.88 8.76 -42.14
C PRO A 131 22.77 7.70 -41.01
N LEU A 132 23.38 6.54 -41.21
CA LEU A 132 23.33 5.43 -40.25
C LEU A 132 24.01 5.77 -38.92
N ILE A 133 23.32 5.42 -37.83
CA ILE A 133 23.77 5.54 -36.44
C ILE A 133 23.86 4.13 -35.83
N SER A 134 24.92 3.86 -35.06
CA SER A 134 25.15 2.55 -34.43
C SER A 134 24.30 2.32 -33.18
N VAL A 135 22.98 2.24 -33.34
CA VAL A 135 22.00 2.06 -32.25
C VAL A 135 21.98 0.65 -31.63
N GLY A 136 22.50 -0.37 -32.33
CA GLY A 136 22.50 -1.75 -31.86
C GLY A 136 21.34 -2.55 -32.46
N LYS A 137 20.66 -3.37 -31.63
CA LYS A 137 19.33 -3.91 -31.99
C LYS A 137 18.27 -2.85 -31.71
N TYR A 138 17.12 -3.02 -32.33
CA TYR A 138 15.89 -2.24 -32.13
C TYR A 138 14.72 -3.13 -32.54
N SER A 139 13.53 -2.88 -31.99
CA SER A 139 12.28 -3.53 -32.41
C SER A 139 11.70 -2.83 -33.62
N GLU A 140 11.39 -1.55 -33.48
CA GLU A 140 10.59 -0.75 -34.40
C GLU A 140 11.09 0.71 -34.38
N ILE A 141 10.48 1.57 -35.21
CA ILE A 141 10.67 3.02 -35.23
C ILE A 141 9.29 3.65 -34.99
N TYR A 142 9.19 4.50 -33.98
CA TYR A 142 7.91 5.04 -33.52
C TYR A 142 7.67 6.43 -34.11
N VAL A 143 6.44 6.71 -34.56
CA VAL A 143 6.02 8.10 -34.79
C VAL A 143 5.51 8.64 -33.45
N VAL A 144 6.19 9.64 -32.90
CA VAL A 144 5.82 10.23 -31.61
C VAL A 144 4.95 11.45 -31.86
N THR A 145 3.70 11.35 -31.42
CA THR A 145 2.66 12.40 -31.50
C THR A 145 2.26 12.87 -30.09
N ASP A 146 3.25 13.20 -29.26
CA ASP A 146 3.00 13.57 -27.86
C ASP A 146 2.67 15.07 -27.71
N ALA A 147 1.36 15.35 -27.54
CA ALA A 147 0.82 16.67 -27.24
C ALA A 147 1.28 17.27 -25.90
N SER A 148 2.02 16.51 -25.08
CA SER A 148 2.63 16.97 -23.82
C SER A 148 4.06 17.49 -23.98
N ASN A 149 4.71 17.18 -25.11
CA ASN A 149 6.13 17.45 -25.36
C ASN A 149 6.38 18.31 -26.62
N ASP A 150 5.34 18.67 -27.39
CA ASP A 150 5.42 19.61 -28.53
C ASP A 150 6.43 19.20 -29.64
N VAL A 151 6.60 17.89 -29.89
CA VAL A 151 7.43 17.38 -30.99
C VAL A 151 6.71 16.28 -31.78
N TYR A 152 6.57 16.48 -33.09
CA TYR A 152 6.35 15.42 -34.07
C TYR A 152 7.73 14.94 -34.57
N HIS A 153 8.12 13.73 -34.19
CA HIS A 153 9.39 13.14 -34.63
C HIS A 153 9.29 11.62 -34.76
N LEU A 154 10.18 11.05 -35.56
CA LEU A 154 10.44 9.61 -35.54
C LEU A 154 11.44 9.29 -34.43
N GLU A 155 11.15 8.30 -33.60
CA GLU A 155 12.00 7.86 -32.49
C GLU A 155 12.52 6.43 -32.73
N ILE A 156 13.83 6.24 -32.55
CA ILE A 156 14.50 4.93 -32.65
C ILE A 156 15.21 4.67 -31.32
N GLU A 157 14.76 3.66 -30.60
CA GLU A 157 15.39 3.14 -29.38
C GLU A 157 16.38 2.02 -29.73
N GLY A 158 17.62 2.17 -29.29
CA GLY A 158 18.69 1.19 -29.48
C GLY A 158 18.90 0.26 -28.27
N THR A 159 19.67 -0.81 -28.45
CA THR A 159 20.20 -1.65 -27.35
C THR A 159 21.67 -1.39 -27.04
N ASN A 160 22.33 -0.48 -27.74
CA ASN A 160 23.69 -0.07 -27.39
C ASN A 160 23.62 1.02 -26.31
N GLU A 161 24.47 0.94 -25.29
CA GLU A 161 24.69 2.06 -24.36
C GLU A 161 25.27 3.25 -25.12
N LEU A 162 24.87 4.48 -24.78
CA LEU A 162 25.40 5.67 -25.44
C LEU A 162 26.85 5.96 -25.01
N ASP A 163 27.79 5.78 -25.93
CA ASP A 163 29.19 6.16 -25.73
C ASP A 163 29.67 7.31 -26.66
N ALA A 164 30.82 7.90 -26.30
CA ALA A 164 31.43 8.99 -27.07
C ALA A 164 31.93 8.56 -28.46
N THR A 165 32.13 7.27 -28.70
CA THR A 165 32.51 6.71 -30.02
C THR A 165 31.33 6.74 -30.97
N ILE A 166 30.13 6.37 -30.50
CA ILE A 166 28.88 6.44 -31.27
C ILE A 166 28.62 7.88 -31.72
N LEU A 167 28.73 8.85 -30.80
CA LEU A 167 28.57 10.28 -31.10
C LEU A 167 29.66 10.80 -32.06
N THR A 168 30.92 10.36 -31.91
CA THR A 168 32.01 10.74 -32.82
C THR A 168 31.82 10.18 -34.24
N ASN A 169 31.35 8.94 -34.35
CA ASN A 169 31.05 8.29 -35.63
C ASN A 169 29.84 8.96 -36.30
N ALA A 170 28.77 9.22 -35.54
CA ALA A 170 27.60 9.94 -36.04
C ALA A 170 28.00 11.35 -36.55
N ASN A 171 28.74 12.13 -35.76
CA ASN A 171 29.26 13.44 -36.17
C ASN A 171 30.00 13.39 -37.52
N THR A 172 30.83 12.35 -37.71
CA THR A 172 31.56 12.12 -38.96
C THR A 172 30.62 11.79 -40.12
N ASN A 173 29.67 10.88 -39.92
CA ASN A 173 28.68 10.48 -40.92
C ASN A 173 27.78 11.66 -41.36
N PHE A 174 27.24 12.41 -40.39
CA PHE A 174 26.41 13.59 -40.64
C PHE A 174 27.18 14.70 -41.38
N THR A 175 28.41 15.01 -40.94
CA THR A 175 29.27 16.00 -41.62
C THR A 175 29.58 15.59 -43.06
N ASN A 176 29.92 14.32 -43.30
CA ASN A 176 30.19 13.80 -44.65
C ASN A 176 28.95 13.80 -45.55
N ALA A 177 27.76 13.65 -44.98
CA ALA A 177 26.47 13.76 -45.67
C ALA A 177 26.00 15.22 -45.85
N GLY A 178 26.81 16.23 -45.49
CA GLY A 178 26.50 17.65 -45.69
C GLY A 178 25.60 18.30 -44.63
N TRP A 179 25.36 17.62 -43.51
CA TRP A 179 24.54 18.15 -42.42
C TRP A 179 25.30 19.20 -41.60
N THR A 180 24.58 20.19 -41.09
CA THR A 180 25.10 21.18 -40.13
C THR A 180 25.03 20.62 -38.72
N ILE A 181 26.18 20.45 -38.07
CA ILE A 181 26.25 19.99 -36.68
C ILE A 181 25.97 21.16 -35.72
N GLY A 182 25.08 20.95 -34.76
CA GLY A 182 24.74 21.89 -33.69
C GLY A 182 25.49 21.57 -32.40
N THR A 183 24.86 20.81 -31.51
CA THR A 183 25.49 20.33 -30.27
C THR A 183 26.34 19.11 -30.56
N ASN A 184 27.53 19.02 -29.96
CA ASN A 184 28.34 17.81 -29.94
C ASN A 184 29.08 17.73 -28.58
N SER A 185 28.64 16.81 -27.73
CA SER A 185 29.21 16.55 -26.40
C SER A 185 29.45 15.05 -26.21
N THR A 186 29.92 14.64 -25.03
CA THR A 186 30.04 13.22 -24.65
C THR A 186 28.70 12.53 -24.37
N THR A 187 27.58 13.26 -24.39
CA THR A 187 26.24 12.74 -24.03
C THR A 187 25.13 13.12 -25.01
N LYS A 188 25.39 14.02 -25.96
CA LYS A 188 24.38 14.50 -26.92
C LYS A 188 25.01 14.99 -28.22
N LEU A 189 24.39 14.66 -29.35
CA LEU A 189 24.65 15.26 -30.64
C LEU A 189 23.36 15.80 -31.25
N THR A 190 23.40 16.97 -31.89
CA THR A 190 22.32 17.44 -32.77
C THR A 190 22.86 17.83 -34.15
N ALA A 191 22.08 17.54 -35.20
CA ALA A 191 22.41 17.86 -36.58
C ALA A 191 21.16 18.33 -37.34
N THR A 192 21.34 19.19 -38.35
CA THR A 192 20.25 19.64 -39.23
C THR A 192 20.65 19.60 -40.71
N LEU A 193 19.68 19.37 -41.58
CA LEU A 193 19.82 19.42 -43.03
C LEU A 193 18.70 20.28 -43.61
N ALA A 194 19.07 21.33 -44.34
CA ALA A 194 18.11 22.10 -45.12
C ALA A 194 17.85 21.40 -46.46
N SER A 195 16.59 21.24 -46.85
CA SER A 195 16.22 20.61 -48.13
C SER A 195 14.98 21.26 -48.75
N ASP A 196 14.98 21.27 -50.08
CA ASP A 196 13.82 21.52 -50.93
C ASP A 196 12.60 20.61 -50.64
N LYS A 197 12.83 19.44 -50.03
CA LYS A 197 11.79 18.50 -49.59
C LYS A 197 11.26 18.76 -48.17
N GLY A 198 11.81 19.74 -47.45
CA GLY A 198 11.56 20.00 -46.04
C GLY A 198 12.78 19.72 -45.18
N ASP A 199 12.98 20.56 -44.16
CA ASP A 199 14.19 20.55 -43.35
C ASP A 199 14.15 19.39 -42.34
N LEU A 200 15.28 18.70 -42.17
CA LEU A 200 15.44 17.62 -41.19
C LEU A 200 16.28 18.08 -39.99
N SER A 201 15.93 17.52 -38.84
CA SER A 201 16.70 17.65 -37.60
C SER A 201 16.87 16.27 -36.96
N VAL A 202 18.05 16.00 -36.42
CA VAL A 202 18.34 14.77 -35.67
C VAL A 202 18.92 15.15 -34.32
N GLU A 203 18.41 14.51 -33.27
CA GLU A 203 19.00 14.50 -31.94
C GLU A 203 19.37 13.06 -31.55
N ILE A 204 20.62 12.87 -31.12
CA ILE A 204 21.12 11.63 -30.54
C ILE A 204 21.43 11.89 -29.08
N THR A 205 20.79 11.14 -28.19
CA THR A 205 20.89 11.26 -26.74
C THR A 205 20.80 9.87 -26.11
N LYS A 206 20.68 9.81 -24.77
CA LYS A 206 20.39 8.58 -24.03
C LYS A 206 18.94 8.53 -23.57
N ASP A 207 18.38 7.33 -23.47
CA ASP A 207 17.05 7.08 -22.89
C ASP A 207 17.09 7.03 -21.34
N SER A 208 16.03 6.51 -20.72
CA SER A 208 15.94 6.33 -19.26
C SER A 208 16.80 5.19 -18.70
N SER A 209 17.35 4.34 -19.58
CA SER A 209 18.16 3.15 -19.28
C SER A 209 19.60 3.26 -19.82
N ASP A 210 20.05 4.47 -20.15
CA ASP A 210 21.35 4.81 -20.72
C ASP A 210 21.65 4.28 -22.15
N PHE A 211 20.64 3.74 -22.86
CA PHE A 211 20.76 3.29 -24.25
C PHE A 211 20.62 4.44 -25.27
N VAL A 212 21.14 4.24 -26.48
CA VAL A 212 21.08 5.22 -27.57
C VAL A 212 19.64 5.50 -27.98
N LEU A 213 19.25 6.77 -27.90
CA LEU A 213 17.97 7.30 -28.37
C LEU A 213 18.21 8.26 -29.55
N VAL A 214 17.53 8.01 -30.69
CA VAL A 214 17.58 8.90 -31.86
C VAL A 214 16.20 9.49 -32.10
N LYS A 215 16.09 10.82 -32.13
CA LYS A 215 14.87 11.56 -32.50
C LYS A 215 15.09 12.29 -33.82
N ILE A 216 14.13 12.18 -34.74
CA ILE A 216 14.22 12.74 -36.10
C ILE A 216 13.01 13.64 -36.35
N GLY A 217 13.21 14.96 -36.25
CA GLY A 217 12.17 15.94 -36.56
C GLY A 217 12.22 16.34 -38.03
N PHE A 218 11.05 16.57 -38.64
CA PHE A 218 10.87 16.98 -40.03
C PHE A 218 9.96 18.20 -40.11
N ASP A 219 10.44 19.28 -40.75
CA ASP A 219 9.69 20.52 -40.97
C ASP A 219 9.13 20.52 -42.41
N GLU A 220 7.98 19.86 -42.59
CA GLU A 220 7.33 19.73 -43.90
C GLU A 220 6.79 21.08 -44.39
N PRO A 221 7.12 21.51 -45.62
CA PRO A 221 6.52 22.70 -46.23
C PRO A 221 5.02 22.51 -46.43
N TYR A 222 4.22 23.48 -45.96
CA TYR A 222 2.77 23.43 -46.15
C TYR A 222 2.39 23.59 -47.64
N ASP A 223 2.04 22.48 -48.29
CA ASP A 223 1.56 22.44 -49.67
C ASP A 223 0.33 21.49 -49.78
N PRO A 224 -0.91 22.03 -49.86
CA PRO A 224 -2.12 21.22 -49.94
C PRO A 224 -2.33 20.52 -51.30
N THR A 225 -1.34 20.54 -52.20
CA THR A 225 -1.35 19.77 -53.45
C THR A 225 -0.62 18.43 -53.36
N THR A 226 0.11 18.17 -52.27
CA THR A 226 0.90 16.94 -52.07
C THR A 226 0.05 15.68 -51.85
N ALA A 227 -1.16 15.84 -51.31
CA ALA A 227 -2.12 14.76 -51.08
C ALA A 227 -3.57 15.21 -51.35
N SER A 228 -4.44 14.25 -51.69
CA SER A 228 -5.84 14.52 -52.09
C SER A 228 -6.86 13.46 -51.62
N ALA A 229 -6.41 12.51 -50.80
CA ALA A 229 -7.21 11.47 -50.16
C ALA A 229 -6.57 11.11 -48.82
N TRP A 230 -7.34 10.52 -47.90
CA TRP A 230 -6.80 9.92 -46.68
C TRP A 230 -5.94 8.71 -47.05
N ASP A 231 -4.95 8.39 -46.23
CA ASP A 231 -4.26 7.11 -46.33
C ASP A 231 -5.14 5.97 -45.80
N SER A 232 -4.83 4.74 -46.18
CA SER A 232 -5.65 3.56 -45.86
C SER A 232 -5.66 3.18 -44.37
N GLU A 233 -4.70 3.64 -43.57
CA GLU A 233 -4.68 3.40 -42.13
C GLU A 233 -5.72 4.33 -41.47
N VAL A 234 -5.70 5.62 -41.81
CA VAL A 234 -6.68 6.61 -41.35
C VAL A 234 -8.11 6.33 -41.86
N GLU A 235 -8.28 5.86 -43.11
CA GLU A 235 -9.61 5.42 -43.60
C GLU A 235 -10.18 4.23 -42.80
N GLN A 236 -9.33 3.29 -42.37
CA GLN A 236 -9.76 2.15 -41.56
C GLN A 236 -10.16 2.60 -40.15
N ASP A 237 -9.39 3.48 -39.52
CA ASP A 237 -9.74 4.04 -38.21
C ASP A 237 -11.07 4.84 -38.25
N PHE A 238 -11.35 5.57 -39.35
CA PHE A 238 -12.67 6.17 -39.55
C PHE A 238 -13.78 5.14 -39.67
N MET A 239 -13.56 4.05 -40.39
CA MET A 239 -14.54 2.97 -40.52
C MET A 239 -14.85 2.31 -39.18
N ASP A 240 -13.82 2.06 -38.36
CA ASP A 240 -13.95 1.36 -37.09
C ASP A 240 -14.49 2.24 -35.96
N HIS A 241 -14.21 3.56 -35.97
CA HIS A 241 -14.56 4.47 -34.87
C HIS A 241 -15.67 5.49 -35.18
N LEU A 242 -15.98 5.76 -36.45
CA LEU A 242 -17.07 6.68 -36.85
C LEU A 242 -18.28 5.96 -37.47
N ALA A 243 -18.63 4.79 -36.93
CA ALA A 243 -19.78 3.98 -37.36
C ALA A 243 -19.80 3.63 -38.87
N GLY A 244 -18.61 3.41 -39.46
CA GLY A 244 -18.47 3.13 -40.90
C GLY A 244 -18.56 4.37 -41.81
N ILE A 245 -18.40 5.58 -41.27
CA ILE A 245 -18.45 6.85 -42.02
C ILE A 245 -17.03 7.37 -42.22
N VAL A 246 -16.56 7.43 -43.48
CA VAL A 246 -15.31 8.11 -43.85
C VAL A 246 -15.58 9.61 -44.13
N PRO A 247 -15.01 10.56 -43.35
CA PRO A 247 -15.19 11.98 -43.58
C PRO A 247 -14.57 12.50 -44.88
N THR A 248 -15.03 13.66 -45.36
CA THR A 248 -14.43 14.37 -46.50
C THR A 248 -12.94 14.63 -46.25
N TYR A 249 -12.09 14.35 -47.24
CA TYR A 249 -10.65 14.59 -47.14
C TYR A 249 -10.32 16.06 -46.88
N VAL A 250 -9.39 16.31 -45.94
CA VAL A 250 -8.83 17.62 -45.65
C VAL A 250 -7.31 17.53 -45.46
N TYR A 251 -6.57 18.52 -45.96
CA TYR A 251 -5.11 18.54 -45.88
C TYR A 251 -4.65 19.16 -44.55
N LEU A 252 -4.22 18.31 -43.62
CA LEU A 252 -3.75 18.70 -42.28
C LEU A 252 -2.27 19.09 -42.24
N GLY A 253 -1.69 19.59 -43.34
CA GLY A 253 -0.30 20.05 -43.37
C GLY A 253 0.77 18.98 -43.56
N THR A 254 0.37 17.73 -43.82
CA THR A 254 1.25 16.64 -44.23
C THR A 254 0.50 15.67 -45.15
N ALA A 255 1.21 14.99 -46.05
CA ALA A 255 0.67 13.89 -46.84
C ALA A 255 0.45 12.58 -46.05
N ASN A 256 1.04 12.43 -44.86
CA ASN A 256 0.98 11.22 -44.04
C ASN A 256 0.56 11.57 -42.60
N PRO A 257 -0.71 11.92 -42.35
CA PRO A 257 -1.21 12.18 -41.00
C PRO A 257 -1.20 10.90 -40.14
N VAL A 258 -1.34 11.06 -38.83
CA VAL A 258 -1.40 9.95 -37.88
C VAL A 258 -2.71 10.01 -37.10
N SER A 259 -3.48 8.93 -37.13
CA SER A 259 -4.69 8.73 -36.34
C SER A 259 -4.38 8.15 -34.95
N LYS A 260 -5.24 8.49 -33.99
CA LYS A 260 -5.29 7.86 -32.67
C LYS A 260 -6.69 7.96 -32.10
N TYR A 261 -7.33 6.83 -31.79
CA TYR A 261 -8.57 6.79 -31.03
C TYR A 261 -8.29 6.95 -29.53
N ASP A 262 -8.98 7.90 -28.88
CA ASP A 262 -9.01 8.04 -27.44
C ASP A 262 -10.24 7.33 -26.88
N THR A 263 -10.00 6.22 -26.17
CA THR A 263 -11.06 5.39 -25.57
C THR A 263 -11.72 6.03 -24.35
N TYR A 264 -11.17 7.11 -23.79
CA TYR A 264 -11.73 7.79 -22.62
C TYR A 264 -12.70 8.90 -23.02
N ASP A 265 -12.32 9.73 -23.99
CA ASP A 265 -13.17 10.83 -24.49
C ASP A 265 -14.07 10.40 -25.69
N GLU A 266 -13.95 9.16 -26.19
CA GLU A 266 -14.65 8.61 -27.37
C GLU A 266 -14.35 9.38 -28.69
N GLU A 267 -13.14 9.95 -28.82
CA GLU A 267 -12.76 10.80 -29.95
C GLU A 267 -11.63 10.19 -30.81
N LEU A 268 -11.74 10.30 -32.14
CA LEU A 268 -10.66 9.96 -33.07
C LEU A 268 -9.86 11.22 -33.42
N VAL A 269 -8.62 11.31 -32.93
CA VAL A 269 -7.73 12.45 -33.16
C VAL A 269 -6.83 12.17 -34.35
N ILE A 270 -6.95 12.96 -35.40
CA ILE A 270 -6.02 12.97 -36.55
C ILE A 270 -5.01 14.10 -36.36
N THR A 271 -3.74 13.74 -36.21
CA THR A 271 -2.62 14.68 -36.07
C THR A 271 -1.93 14.84 -37.42
N GLY A 272 -1.88 16.07 -37.91
CA GLY A 272 -1.18 16.43 -39.13
C GLY A 272 0.17 17.13 -38.88
N GLY A 273 0.63 17.85 -39.90
CA GLY A 273 1.89 18.56 -39.88
C GLY A 273 1.84 19.89 -39.12
N LYS A 274 2.89 20.68 -39.31
CA LYS A 274 3.09 21.98 -38.65
C LYS A 274 2.01 22.98 -39.04
N TRP A 275 1.58 23.78 -38.05
CA TRP A 275 0.56 24.80 -38.21
C TRP A 275 0.96 25.86 -39.23
N ASN A 276 0.12 26.04 -40.25
CA ASN A 276 0.20 27.13 -41.21
C ASN A 276 -1.07 27.99 -41.11
N ASP A 277 -0.94 29.31 -41.05
CA ASP A 277 -2.10 30.21 -40.88
C ASP A 277 -3.08 30.19 -42.08
N ASN A 278 -2.70 29.64 -43.24
CA ASN A 278 -3.59 29.40 -44.38
C ASN A 278 -4.51 28.18 -44.18
N CYS A 279 -4.13 27.19 -43.36
CA CYS A 279 -4.82 25.89 -43.32
C CYS A 279 -6.31 26.01 -42.95
N VAL A 280 -6.67 26.97 -42.08
CA VAL A 280 -8.06 27.22 -41.70
C VAL A 280 -8.93 27.64 -42.90
N ALA A 281 -8.37 28.35 -43.89
CA ALA A 281 -9.09 28.74 -45.09
C ALA A 281 -9.17 27.57 -46.10
N ASP A 282 -8.06 26.85 -46.29
CA ASP A 282 -7.97 25.75 -47.26
C ASP A 282 -8.85 24.55 -46.84
N ILE A 283 -8.83 24.18 -45.56
CA ILE A 283 -9.67 23.10 -45.00
C ILE A 283 -11.16 23.46 -45.11
N LYS A 284 -11.56 24.72 -44.87
CA LYS A 284 -12.96 25.16 -45.08
C LYS A 284 -13.38 25.05 -46.55
N ALA A 285 -12.47 25.34 -47.49
CA ALA A 285 -12.74 25.17 -48.91
C ALA A 285 -12.86 23.68 -49.32
N GLN A 286 -12.08 22.80 -48.70
CA GLN A 286 -12.12 21.34 -48.91
C GLN A 286 -13.41 20.70 -48.37
N LEU A 287 -13.86 21.09 -47.18
CA LEU A 287 -15.14 20.62 -46.60
C LEU A 287 -16.36 21.08 -47.42
N GLY A 288 -16.29 22.25 -48.06
CA GLY A 288 -17.35 22.75 -48.93
C GLY A 288 -18.66 23.07 -48.20
N THR A 289 -19.80 22.80 -48.84
CA THR A 289 -21.14 23.17 -48.32
C THR A 289 -21.93 22.00 -47.71
N THR A 290 -21.36 20.79 -47.65
CA THR A 290 -21.96 19.63 -46.98
C THR A 290 -21.77 19.67 -45.47
N TRP A 291 -20.77 20.41 -44.99
CA TRP A 291 -20.49 20.63 -43.58
C TRP A 291 -21.03 21.99 -43.12
N THR A 292 -21.60 22.03 -41.91
CA THR A 292 -21.99 23.27 -41.23
C THR A 292 -20.90 23.68 -40.26
N ILE A 293 -20.30 24.86 -40.46
CA ILE A 293 -19.18 25.36 -39.64
C ILE A 293 -19.72 26.29 -38.53
N THR A 294 -19.18 26.13 -37.31
CA THR A 294 -19.45 26.96 -36.13
C THR A 294 -18.14 27.29 -35.39
N ASP A 295 -18.22 28.17 -34.39
CA ASP A 295 -17.14 28.42 -33.41
C ASP A 295 -15.79 28.82 -34.05
N GLU A 296 -15.87 29.60 -35.14
CA GLU A 296 -14.71 30.00 -35.92
C GLU A 296 -13.78 30.94 -35.15
N THR A 297 -12.49 30.57 -35.12
CA THR A 297 -11.40 31.39 -34.59
C THR A 297 -10.28 31.52 -35.64
N THR A 298 -9.24 32.28 -35.33
CA THR A 298 -8.01 32.33 -36.14
C THR A 298 -7.16 31.05 -36.05
N THR A 299 -7.51 30.11 -35.16
CA THR A 299 -6.71 28.92 -34.82
C THR A 299 -7.52 27.62 -34.77
N GLY A 300 -8.70 27.61 -35.39
CA GLY A 300 -9.60 26.44 -35.37
C GLY A 300 -11.07 26.79 -35.62
N PHE A 301 -11.89 25.76 -35.77
CA PHE A 301 -13.36 25.83 -35.89
C PHE A 301 -13.98 24.45 -35.62
N THR A 302 -15.28 24.42 -35.35
CA THR A 302 -16.07 23.18 -35.33
C THR A 302 -16.82 23.05 -36.65
N ALA A 303 -16.90 21.84 -37.22
CA ALA A 303 -17.72 21.53 -38.37
C ALA A 303 -18.57 20.29 -38.11
N ARG A 304 -19.81 20.29 -38.59
CA ARG A 304 -20.77 19.19 -38.42
C ARG A 304 -21.30 18.72 -39.77
N PHE A 305 -21.36 17.41 -39.97
CA PHE A 305 -21.95 16.76 -41.13
C PHE A 305 -22.97 15.73 -40.67
N VAL A 306 -24.16 15.74 -41.27
CA VAL A 306 -25.18 14.71 -41.02
C VAL A 306 -25.22 13.77 -42.22
N ASN A 307 -24.94 12.50 -41.98
CA ASN A 307 -25.00 11.46 -42.99
C ASN A 307 -26.45 11.23 -43.43
N SER A 308 -26.72 11.36 -44.74
CA SER A 308 -28.07 11.25 -45.29
C SER A 308 -28.62 9.82 -45.35
N ALA A 309 -27.78 8.81 -45.12
CA ALA A 309 -28.17 7.39 -45.17
C ALA A 309 -28.85 6.90 -43.88
N ASP A 310 -28.41 7.40 -42.71
CA ASP A 310 -28.83 6.95 -41.38
C ASP A 310 -29.24 8.10 -40.43
N ASN A 311 -28.92 9.35 -40.77
CA ASN A 311 -28.99 10.57 -39.95
C ASN A 311 -27.95 10.67 -38.83
N SER A 312 -26.89 9.86 -38.84
CA SER A 312 -25.78 9.99 -37.89
C SER A 312 -25.02 11.30 -38.12
N GLU A 313 -24.64 12.01 -37.05
CA GLU A 313 -23.89 13.27 -37.13
C GLU A 313 -22.40 13.02 -36.82
N VAL A 314 -21.51 13.42 -37.73
CA VAL A 314 -20.07 13.51 -37.48
C VAL A 314 -19.72 14.95 -37.16
N THR A 315 -19.05 15.16 -36.02
CA THR A 315 -18.47 16.45 -35.63
C THR A 315 -16.96 16.37 -35.83
N MET A 316 -16.39 17.36 -36.52
CA MET A 316 -14.95 17.59 -36.61
C MET A 316 -14.61 18.88 -35.88
N VAL A 317 -13.65 18.85 -34.96
CA VAL A 317 -13.06 20.03 -34.33
C VAL A 317 -11.65 20.21 -34.89
N LEU A 318 -11.45 21.26 -35.71
CA LEU A 318 -10.11 21.66 -36.14
C LEU A 318 -9.49 22.54 -35.05
N GLY A 319 -8.30 22.18 -34.59
CA GLY A 319 -7.55 22.91 -33.58
C GLY A 319 -6.08 23.08 -33.95
N LYS A 320 -5.50 24.15 -33.37
CA LYS A 320 -4.07 24.31 -33.17
C LYS A 320 -3.70 23.69 -31.82
N SER A 321 -2.63 22.91 -31.73
CA SER A 321 -2.16 22.40 -30.43
C SER A 321 -1.86 23.56 -29.44
N THR A 322 -2.14 23.40 -28.15
CA THR A 322 -2.02 24.49 -27.15
C THR A 322 -1.32 24.11 -25.82
N LYS A 323 -0.73 22.92 -25.69
CA LYS A 323 -0.25 22.36 -24.40
C LYS A 323 1.28 22.43 -24.14
N GLY A 324 1.94 23.54 -24.50
CA GLY A 324 3.28 23.94 -23.97
C GLY A 324 4.48 23.13 -24.50
N TYR A 325 5.72 23.64 -24.52
CA TYR A 325 6.32 24.80 -23.82
C TYR A 325 7.18 25.68 -24.76
N SER A 326 7.08 25.47 -26.08
CA SER A 326 7.93 26.12 -27.09
C SER A 326 7.10 26.85 -28.16
N SER A 327 7.26 28.16 -28.30
CA SER A 327 6.37 29.03 -29.10
C SER A 327 6.55 28.93 -30.63
N SER A 328 6.95 27.77 -31.17
CA SER A 328 7.36 27.64 -32.59
C SER A 328 6.95 26.36 -33.33
N LEU A 329 6.39 25.34 -32.67
CA LEU A 329 6.07 24.04 -33.28
C LEU A 329 4.64 23.55 -32.98
N TYR A 330 3.66 24.41 -33.21
CA TYR A 330 2.25 24.01 -33.15
C TYR A 330 1.91 23.05 -34.31
N LEU A 331 1.08 22.03 -34.05
CA LEU A 331 0.56 21.10 -35.06
C LEU A 331 -0.90 21.43 -35.43
N ILE A 332 -1.32 20.93 -36.59
CA ILE A 332 -2.73 20.93 -37.02
C ILE A 332 -3.37 19.62 -36.53
N THR A 333 -4.42 19.71 -35.73
CA THR A 333 -5.16 18.55 -35.22
C THR A 333 -6.64 18.62 -35.63
N ALA A 334 -7.18 17.53 -36.14
CA ALA A 334 -8.61 17.37 -36.41
C ALA A 334 -9.16 16.22 -35.55
N THR A 335 -9.97 16.58 -34.55
CA THR A 335 -10.65 15.63 -33.67
C THR A 335 -12.02 15.30 -34.24
N TYR A 336 -12.35 14.03 -34.38
CA TYR A 336 -13.64 13.56 -34.89
C TYR A 336 -14.42 12.79 -33.82
N THR A 337 -15.71 13.11 -33.70
CA THR A 337 -16.68 12.35 -32.90
C THR A 337 -17.90 12.02 -33.74
N VAL A 338 -18.54 10.88 -33.46
CA VAL A 338 -19.78 10.45 -34.11
C VAL A 338 -20.93 10.40 -33.10
N LYS A 339 -22.11 10.82 -33.53
CA LYS A 339 -23.37 10.60 -32.84
C LYS A 339 -24.27 9.77 -33.77
N GLU A 340 -24.31 8.46 -33.53
CA GLU A 340 -25.23 7.57 -34.24
C GLU A 340 -26.69 8.00 -34.00
N ALA A 341 -27.51 8.01 -35.07
CA ALA A 341 -28.94 8.20 -34.94
C ALA A 341 -29.64 6.86 -34.70
N TYR A 342 -30.57 6.81 -33.73
CA TYR A 342 -31.29 5.59 -33.39
C TYR A 342 -32.06 5.01 -34.59
N ASN A 343 -31.56 3.88 -35.10
CA ASN A 343 -32.10 3.16 -36.25
C ASN A 343 -31.96 1.63 -36.08
N ALA A 344 -32.98 1.00 -35.50
CA ALA A 344 -33.00 -0.46 -35.29
C ALA A 344 -33.07 -1.29 -36.60
N ALA A 345 -33.26 -0.66 -37.77
CA ALA A 345 -33.45 -1.38 -39.02
C ALA A 345 -32.18 -2.15 -39.43
N GLY A 346 -32.30 -3.47 -39.51
CA GLY A 346 -31.22 -4.37 -39.92
C GLY A 346 -30.33 -4.89 -38.79
N PHE A 347 -30.59 -4.53 -37.53
CA PHE A 347 -29.97 -5.20 -36.37
C PHE A 347 -30.81 -6.43 -36.00
N THR A 348 -30.38 -7.62 -36.43
CA THR A 348 -31.16 -8.86 -36.32
C THR A 348 -30.49 -9.97 -35.50
N ALA A 349 -29.26 -9.76 -35.04
CA ALA A 349 -28.54 -10.67 -34.15
C ALA A 349 -27.51 -9.88 -33.32
N TRP A 350 -27.18 -10.36 -32.13
CA TRP A 350 -26.02 -9.87 -31.37
C TRP A 350 -24.71 -10.19 -32.11
N PRO A 351 -23.68 -9.32 -32.04
CA PRO A 351 -22.35 -9.64 -32.57
C PRO A 351 -21.65 -10.69 -31.69
N GLN A 352 -20.70 -11.43 -32.27
CA GLN A 352 -20.11 -12.62 -31.64
C GLN A 352 -19.49 -12.34 -30.27
N ASN A 353 -18.83 -11.19 -30.08
CA ASN A 353 -18.24 -10.79 -28.81
C ASN A 353 -19.27 -10.69 -27.66
N ILE A 354 -20.54 -10.41 -27.96
CA ILE A 354 -21.62 -10.35 -26.98
C ILE A 354 -22.24 -11.74 -26.75
N LEU A 355 -22.29 -12.58 -27.79
CA LEU A 355 -22.69 -13.99 -27.65
C LEU A 355 -21.71 -14.76 -26.75
N ASP A 356 -20.40 -14.54 -26.93
CA ASP A 356 -19.35 -15.15 -26.09
C ASP A 356 -19.50 -14.76 -24.60
N VAL A 357 -19.99 -13.55 -24.31
CA VAL A 357 -20.28 -13.08 -22.94
C VAL A 357 -21.50 -13.80 -22.37
N PHE A 358 -22.58 -13.95 -23.14
CA PHE A 358 -23.76 -14.69 -22.69
C PHE A 358 -23.46 -16.17 -22.44
N ASP A 359 -22.71 -16.83 -23.33
CA ASP A 359 -22.24 -18.21 -23.13
C ASP A 359 -21.35 -18.34 -21.88
N THR A 360 -20.51 -17.34 -21.61
CA THR A 360 -19.64 -17.31 -20.41
C THR A 360 -20.42 -17.08 -19.11
N LYS A 361 -21.47 -16.25 -19.12
CA LYS A 361 -22.26 -15.90 -17.93
C LYS A 361 -23.37 -16.90 -17.61
N PHE A 362 -24.02 -17.48 -18.63
CA PHE A 362 -25.23 -18.28 -18.47
C PHE A 362 -25.10 -19.72 -18.98
N GLY A 363 -23.96 -20.07 -19.60
CA GLY A 363 -23.73 -21.38 -20.20
C GLY A 363 -24.23 -21.48 -21.64
N SER A 364 -23.58 -22.34 -22.43
CA SER A 364 -23.86 -22.50 -23.85
C SER A 364 -25.30 -22.97 -24.12
N GLY A 365 -26.08 -22.17 -24.84
CA GLY A 365 -27.44 -22.49 -25.27
C GLY A 365 -28.56 -21.70 -24.57
N VAL A 366 -28.23 -20.70 -23.74
CA VAL A 366 -29.20 -19.71 -23.26
C VAL A 366 -29.41 -18.65 -24.34
N ASP A 367 -30.60 -18.64 -24.96
CA ASP A 367 -30.95 -17.69 -26.01
C ASP A 367 -31.44 -16.35 -25.42
N VAL A 368 -30.67 -15.28 -25.63
CA VAL A 368 -30.96 -13.93 -25.11
C VAL A 368 -31.53 -13.06 -26.24
N PRO A 369 -32.76 -12.52 -26.10
CA PRO A 369 -33.39 -11.72 -27.16
C PRO A 369 -32.52 -10.57 -27.68
N THR A 370 -32.50 -10.40 -29.00
CA THR A 370 -31.71 -9.35 -29.66
C THR A 370 -32.40 -7.98 -29.56
N ILE A 371 -31.94 -7.13 -28.66
CA ILE A 371 -32.46 -5.77 -28.44
C ILE A 371 -31.46 -4.74 -28.98
N TYR A 372 -31.89 -3.87 -29.89
CA TYR A 372 -31.01 -2.84 -30.45
C TYR A 372 -30.80 -1.66 -29.48
N LEU A 373 -29.55 -1.46 -29.06
CA LEU A 373 -29.11 -0.46 -28.07
C LEU A 373 -28.60 0.84 -28.73
N GLY A 374 -29.11 1.21 -29.91
CA GLY A 374 -28.73 2.46 -30.57
C GLY A 374 -27.40 2.42 -31.33
N THR A 375 -26.69 1.29 -31.34
CA THR A 375 -25.53 1.02 -32.19
C THR A 375 -25.54 -0.43 -32.68
N LYS A 376 -24.84 -0.69 -33.78
CA LYS A 376 -24.57 -2.05 -34.30
C LYS A 376 -23.37 -2.71 -33.62
N SER A 377 -22.56 -1.96 -32.88
CA SER A 377 -21.36 -2.42 -32.20
C SER A 377 -21.48 -2.26 -30.67
N PRO A 378 -22.47 -2.90 -30.02
CA PRO A 378 -22.59 -2.86 -28.57
C PRO A 378 -21.37 -3.49 -27.87
N VAL A 379 -21.08 -2.99 -26.67
CA VAL A 379 -19.93 -3.39 -25.86
C VAL A 379 -20.37 -4.09 -24.58
N ASP A 380 -19.52 -4.99 -24.08
CA ASP A 380 -19.68 -5.59 -22.75
C ASP A 380 -19.03 -4.68 -21.70
N SER A 381 -19.78 -4.34 -20.66
CA SER A 381 -19.29 -3.62 -19.47
C SER A 381 -19.47 -4.42 -18.17
N SER A 382 -19.73 -5.72 -18.27
CA SER A 382 -19.83 -6.63 -17.12
C SER A 382 -18.52 -6.74 -16.35
N TYR A 383 -18.57 -6.73 -15.01
CA TYR A 383 -17.43 -7.18 -14.23
C TYR A 383 -17.33 -8.71 -14.30
N SER A 384 -16.12 -9.25 -14.19
CA SER A 384 -15.89 -10.71 -14.20
C SER A 384 -16.64 -11.43 -13.07
N SER A 385 -16.84 -10.75 -11.93
CA SER A 385 -17.60 -11.19 -10.76
C SER A 385 -19.13 -11.17 -10.90
N ASP A 386 -19.68 -10.50 -11.90
CA ASP A 386 -21.14 -10.37 -12.03
C ASP A 386 -21.81 -11.69 -12.48
N SER A 387 -22.97 -12.03 -11.93
CA SER A 387 -23.84 -13.14 -12.38
C SER A 387 -24.78 -12.73 -13.51
N TYR A 388 -24.65 -11.49 -13.97
CA TYR A 388 -25.40 -10.89 -15.04
C TYR A 388 -24.43 -10.37 -16.11
N ALA A 389 -24.96 -10.18 -17.31
CA ALA A 389 -24.26 -9.45 -18.37
C ALA A 389 -24.78 -8.01 -18.41
N THR A 390 -23.90 -7.03 -18.58
CA THR A 390 -24.27 -5.63 -18.84
C THR A 390 -23.76 -5.25 -20.21
N ILE A 391 -24.68 -5.03 -21.14
CA ILE A 391 -24.38 -4.65 -22.52
C ILE A 391 -24.72 -3.18 -22.71
N GLU A 392 -23.78 -2.39 -23.22
CA GLU A 392 -23.95 -0.96 -23.46
C GLU A 392 -23.92 -0.63 -24.97
N GLY A 393 -24.57 0.48 -25.32
CA GLY A 393 -24.68 0.96 -26.70
C GLY A 393 -24.54 2.48 -26.82
N SER A 394 -25.21 3.07 -27.80
CA SER A 394 -25.15 4.51 -28.07
C SER A 394 -26.07 5.31 -27.14
N ASP A 395 -26.21 6.61 -27.37
CA ASP A 395 -27.12 7.51 -26.63
C ASP A 395 -28.53 6.89 -26.46
N PHE A 396 -29.05 6.94 -25.23
CA PHE A 396 -30.35 6.35 -24.91
C PHE A 396 -31.51 7.07 -25.61
N ASP A 397 -32.37 6.31 -26.30
CA ASP A 397 -33.57 6.81 -26.98
C ASP A 397 -34.80 6.09 -26.42
N ASN A 398 -35.82 6.85 -26.02
CA ASN A 398 -37.08 6.30 -25.48
C ASN A 398 -37.80 5.31 -26.42
N ARG A 399 -37.49 5.33 -27.74
CA ARG A 399 -37.98 4.33 -28.70
C ARG A 399 -37.48 2.92 -28.37
N MET A 400 -36.31 2.76 -27.76
CA MET A 400 -35.77 1.47 -27.31
C MET A 400 -36.76 0.69 -26.44
N PHE A 401 -37.47 1.36 -25.52
CA PHE A 401 -38.51 0.73 -24.71
C PHE A 401 -39.71 0.25 -25.55
N THR A 402 -40.08 0.99 -26.59
CA THR A 402 -41.22 0.64 -27.46
C THR A 402 -40.85 -0.54 -28.35
N ASP A 403 -39.65 -0.50 -28.95
CA ASP A 403 -39.17 -1.52 -29.88
C ASP A 403 -38.86 -2.84 -29.15
N ALA A 404 -38.28 -2.80 -27.94
CA ALA A 404 -38.09 -3.98 -27.10
C ALA A 404 -39.42 -4.60 -26.65
N GLN A 405 -40.42 -3.79 -26.26
CA GLN A 405 -41.76 -4.29 -25.98
C GLN A 405 -42.43 -4.91 -27.21
N ALA A 406 -42.32 -4.29 -28.38
CA ALA A 406 -42.90 -4.82 -29.61
C ALA A 406 -42.26 -6.16 -30.02
N LEU A 407 -40.93 -6.27 -29.92
CA LEU A 407 -40.17 -7.49 -30.19
C LEU A 407 -40.61 -8.65 -29.28
N LEU A 408 -40.58 -8.46 -27.97
CA LEU A 408 -40.88 -9.53 -27.00
C LEU A 408 -42.37 -9.88 -26.93
N ASN A 409 -43.27 -8.97 -27.35
CA ASN A 409 -44.68 -9.32 -27.55
C ASN A 409 -44.92 -10.09 -28.85
N ALA A 410 -44.12 -9.87 -29.91
CA ALA A 410 -44.21 -10.66 -31.14
C ALA A 410 -43.71 -12.10 -30.92
N ASP A 411 -42.66 -12.29 -30.11
CA ASP A 411 -42.16 -13.60 -29.67
C ASP A 411 -43.26 -14.46 -29.01
N ASN A 412 -44.09 -13.84 -28.16
CA ASN A 412 -45.25 -14.49 -27.53
C ASN A 412 -46.33 -14.97 -28.53
N ASP A 413 -46.38 -14.43 -29.76
CA ASP A 413 -47.43 -14.68 -30.75
C ASP A 413 -47.00 -15.65 -31.89
N THR A 414 -45.70 -15.96 -32.00
CA THR A 414 -45.12 -16.70 -33.14
C THR A 414 -45.21 -18.23 -33.10
N HIS A 415 -45.76 -18.85 -32.04
CA HIS A 415 -45.94 -20.31 -31.96
C HIS A 415 -47.10 -20.84 -32.81
N LYS A 416 -46.94 -20.75 -34.13
CA LYS A 416 -47.70 -21.50 -35.13
C LYS A 416 -46.80 -22.49 -35.85
N ASP A 417 -47.21 -23.76 -35.84
CA ASP A 417 -46.60 -24.80 -36.67
C ASP A 417 -46.67 -24.39 -38.16
N PRO A 418 -45.52 -24.17 -38.85
CA PRO A 418 -45.50 -23.70 -40.23
C PRO A 418 -45.95 -24.74 -41.25
N VAL A 419 -46.20 -25.99 -40.83
CA VAL A 419 -46.67 -27.10 -41.69
C VAL A 419 -48.18 -27.33 -41.53
N THR A 420 -48.76 -27.12 -40.34
CA THR A 420 -50.18 -27.45 -40.07
C THR A 420 -51.08 -26.26 -39.77
N GLY A 421 -50.55 -25.14 -39.26
CA GLY A 421 -51.31 -23.91 -39.00
C GLY A 421 -52.24 -23.94 -37.77
N GLU A 422 -52.23 -25.00 -36.97
CA GLU A 422 -52.94 -25.10 -35.68
C GLU A 422 -52.00 -24.84 -34.48
N TYR A 423 -52.59 -24.39 -33.36
CA TYR A 423 -51.87 -24.13 -32.11
C TYR A 423 -51.75 -25.41 -31.28
N ASN A 424 -50.56 -26.02 -31.22
CA ASN A 424 -50.28 -27.15 -30.33
C ASN A 424 -49.81 -26.67 -28.96
N PHE A 425 -50.75 -26.47 -28.02
CA PHE A 425 -50.44 -26.38 -26.60
C PHE A 425 -50.43 -27.77 -25.97
N THR A 426 -49.33 -28.15 -25.31
CA THR A 426 -49.39 -29.20 -24.27
C THR A 426 -49.01 -28.67 -22.89
N GLU A 427 -48.15 -27.66 -22.80
CA GLU A 427 -48.07 -26.72 -21.66
C GLU A 427 -47.86 -25.29 -22.19
N PRO A 428 -48.40 -24.26 -21.51
CA PRO A 428 -48.21 -22.86 -21.92
C PRO A 428 -46.84 -22.36 -21.48
N GLU A 429 -46.01 -21.90 -22.41
CA GLU A 429 -44.89 -21.03 -22.07
C GLU A 429 -45.42 -19.78 -21.35
N THR A 430 -44.72 -19.30 -20.32
CA THR A 430 -45.10 -18.02 -19.72
C THR A 430 -44.75 -16.89 -20.69
N ALA A 431 -45.68 -15.98 -20.89
CA ALA A 431 -45.46 -14.81 -21.73
C ALA A 431 -44.48 -13.84 -21.06
N TRP A 432 -43.72 -13.08 -21.86
CA TRP A 432 -42.93 -11.96 -21.35
C TRP A 432 -43.80 -10.99 -20.53
N THR A 433 -43.34 -10.66 -19.33
CA THR A 433 -43.94 -9.66 -18.43
C THR A 433 -43.13 -8.37 -18.47
N PHE A 434 -43.80 -7.22 -18.33
CA PHE A 434 -43.19 -5.90 -18.49
C PHE A 434 -43.51 -5.03 -17.27
N ALA A 435 -42.48 -4.39 -16.70
CA ALA A 435 -42.62 -3.40 -15.64
C ALA A 435 -41.78 -2.16 -15.96
N GLN A 436 -42.40 -0.98 -15.90
CA GLN A 436 -41.68 0.29 -15.93
C GLN A 436 -41.26 0.67 -14.51
N GLY A 437 -40.03 1.16 -14.36
CA GLY A 437 -39.46 1.57 -13.08
C GLY A 437 -38.50 2.74 -13.22
N THR A 438 -37.74 2.97 -12.17
CA THR A 438 -36.62 3.92 -12.14
C THR A 438 -35.47 3.33 -11.36
N ASP A 439 -34.25 3.48 -11.84
CA ASP A 439 -33.02 3.22 -11.09
C ASP A 439 -32.29 4.55 -10.78
N SER A 440 -31.03 4.47 -10.33
CA SER A 440 -30.20 5.64 -10.05
C SER A 440 -29.86 6.51 -11.27
N TYR A 441 -30.06 5.98 -12.49
CA TYR A 441 -29.67 6.63 -13.74
C TYR A 441 -30.86 7.20 -14.50
N GLY A 442 -32.05 6.60 -14.36
CA GLY A 442 -33.28 7.15 -14.95
C GLY A 442 -34.44 6.17 -14.99
N ALA A 443 -35.31 6.33 -15.99
CA ALA A 443 -36.37 5.38 -16.26
C ALA A 443 -35.81 4.04 -16.73
N THR A 444 -36.46 2.95 -16.34
CA THR A 444 -36.10 1.58 -16.76
C THR A 444 -37.32 0.80 -17.23
N LEU A 445 -37.07 -0.16 -18.11
CA LEU A 445 -38.01 -1.19 -18.53
C LEU A 445 -37.44 -2.55 -18.13
N THR A 446 -38.08 -3.20 -17.16
CA THR A 446 -37.81 -4.58 -16.77
C THR A 446 -38.71 -5.52 -17.56
N MET A 447 -38.11 -6.53 -18.19
CA MET A 447 -38.78 -7.57 -18.98
C MET A 447 -38.39 -8.94 -18.40
N SER A 448 -39.35 -9.78 -18.03
CA SER A 448 -39.06 -11.09 -17.42
C SER A 448 -39.92 -12.22 -18.00
N LYS A 449 -39.32 -13.41 -18.18
CA LYS A 449 -39.97 -14.66 -18.63
C LYS A 449 -39.49 -15.83 -17.76
N THR A 450 -40.41 -16.72 -17.38
CA THR A 450 -40.11 -17.99 -16.68
C THR A 450 -40.31 -19.16 -17.65
N PHE A 451 -39.28 -19.96 -17.86
CA PHE A 451 -39.29 -21.07 -18.80
C PHE A 451 -39.93 -22.33 -18.17
N PRO A 452 -40.42 -23.29 -18.96
CA PRO A 452 -41.08 -24.50 -18.44
C PRO A 452 -40.21 -25.39 -17.54
N ASN A 453 -38.88 -25.30 -17.64
CA ASN A 453 -37.95 -25.97 -16.73
C ASN A 453 -37.85 -25.30 -15.34
N GLY A 454 -38.50 -24.16 -15.13
CA GLY A 454 -38.43 -23.34 -13.92
C GLY A 454 -37.32 -22.29 -13.91
N SER A 455 -36.46 -22.22 -14.94
CA SER A 455 -35.50 -21.14 -15.12
C SER A 455 -36.20 -19.80 -15.34
N LYS A 456 -35.55 -18.69 -15.02
CA LYS A 456 -36.10 -17.34 -15.20
C LYS A 456 -35.07 -16.41 -15.82
N MET A 457 -35.47 -15.69 -16.87
CA MET A 457 -34.68 -14.60 -17.44
C MET A 457 -35.28 -13.25 -17.05
N THR A 458 -34.42 -12.28 -16.74
CA THR A 458 -34.79 -10.89 -16.51
C THR A 458 -33.84 -9.97 -17.28
N LEU A 459 -34.43 -9.06 -18.05
CA LEU A 459 -33.75 -8.06 -18.85
C LEU A 459 -34.14 -6.67 -18.31
N VAL A 460 -33.18 -5.83 -17.96
CA VAL A 460 -33.43 -4.46 -17.49
C VAL A 460 -32.78 -3.48 -18.46
N LEU A 461 -33.60 -2.87 -19.30
CA LEU A 461 -33.21 -1.85 -20.26
C LEU A 461 -33.35 -0.46 -19.62
N GLY A 462 -32.37 0.41 -19.83
CA GLY A 462 -32.38 1.79 -19.34
C GLY A 462 -31.16 2.55 -19.85
N GLN A 463 -30.75 3.60 -19.13
CA GLN A 463 -29.53 4.35 -19.40
C GLN A 463 -28.47 4.14 -18.31
N ASN A 464 -27.19 4.42 -18.62
CA ASN A 464 -26.10 4.49 -17.66
C ASN A 464 -25.82 5.95 -17.20
N ASN A 465 -24.78 6.15 -16.38
CA ASN A 465 -24.38 7.48 -15.89
C ASN A 465 -24.08 8.51 -17.00
N SER A 466 -23.62 8.06 -18.17
CA SER A 466 -23.29 8.92 -19.32
C SER A 466 -24.48 9.16 -20.25
N GLY A 467 -25.66 8.62 -19.93
CA GLY A 467 -26.85 8.68 -20.79
C GLY A 467 -26.81 7.72 -21.99
N LYS A 468 -25.86 6.78 -22.03
CA LYS A 468 -25.83 5.71 -23.03
C LYS A 468 -26.83 4.61 -22.67
N ALA A 469 -27.33 3.90 -23.67
CA ALA A 469 -28.24 2.76 -23.51
C ALA A 469 -27.53 1.58 -22.85
N ARG A 470 -28.21 0.92 -21.91
CA ARG A 470 -27.68 -0.18 -21.10
C ARG A 470 -28.73 -1.26 -20.90
N LEU A 471 -28.38 -2.51 -21.19
CA LEU A 471 -29.17 -3.71 -20.97
C LEU A 471 -28.48 -4.62 -19.94
N LYS A 472 -29.07 -4.78 -18.76
CA LYS A 472 -28.65 -5.79 -17.77
C LYS A 472 -29.44 -7.09 -17.99
N VAL A 473 -28.76 -8.21 -18.17
CA VAL A 473 -29.33 -9.54 -18.45
C VAL A 473 -29.00 -10.47 -17.29
N THR A 474 -30.02 -11.06 -16.66
CA THR A 474 -29.88 -12.07 -15.60
C THR A 474 -30.61 -13.34 -16.00
N TYR A 475 -30.00 -14.51 -15.77
CA TYR A 475 -30.61 -15.83 -15.96
C TYR A 475 -30.44 -16.66 -14.69
N GLU A 476 -31.53 -17.21 -14.18
CA GLU A 476 -31.62 -17.99 -12.94
C GLU A 476 -32.03 -19.43 -13.29
N GLU A 477 -31.34 -20.44 -12.75
CA GLU A 477 -31.71 -21.86 -12.87
C GLU A 477 -32.79 -22.28 -11.83
N PRO A 478 -33.59 -23.33 -12.10
CA PRO A 478 -34.59 -23.82 -11.15
C PRO A 478 -33.96 -24.38 -9.86
N PHE A 479 -34.43 -23.89 -8.72
CA PHE A 479 -34.03 -24.41 -7.41
C PHE A 479 -34.68 -25.78 -7.14
N ALA A 480 -33.86 -26.79 -6.83
CA ALA A 480 -34.32 -28.12 -6.43
C ALA A 480 -33.41 -28.70 -5.34
N ILE A 481 -34.02 -29.28 -4.29
CA ILE A 481 -33.29 -29.97 -3.22
C ILE A 481 -32.93 -31.39 -3.69
N PRO A 482 -31.65 -31.81 -3.64
CA PRO A 482 -31.23 -33.17 -3.98
C PRO A 482 -31.93 -34.24 -3.14
N ALA A 483 -32.44 -35.28 -3.79
CA ALA A 483 -33.10 -36.38 -3.10
C ALA A 483 -32.14 -37.13 -2.18
N GLY A 484 -32.42 -37.14 -0.87
CA GLY A 484 -31.58 -37.78 0.14
C GLY A 484 -30.48 -36.89 0.73
N TYR A 485 -30.56 -35.56 0.54
CA TYR A 485 -29.69 -34.60 1.22
C TYR A 485 -29.70 -34.76 2.75
N ALA A 486 -28.55 -34.51 3.37
CA ALA A 486 -28.32 -34.53 4.82
C ALA A 486 -27.14 -33.58 5.14
N TRP A 487 -26.98 -33.18 6.42
CA TRP A 487 -25.81 -32.40 6.83
C TRP A 487 -24.51 -33.21 6.63
N PRO A 488 -23.45 -32.62 6.05
CA PRO A 488 -22.12 -33.22 6.03
C PRO A 488 -21.57 -33.50 7.43
N GLN A 489 -20.66 -34.47 7.54
CA GLN A 489 -20.14 -34.91 8.84
C GLN A 489 -19.33 -33.81 9.54
N ASP A 490 -18.58 -32.97 8.81
CA ASP A 490 -17.85 -31.82 9.36
C ASP A 490 -18.79 -30.76 9.95
N VAL A 491 -19.96 -30.55 9.34
CA VAL A 491 -21.01 -29.67 9.90
C VAL A 491 -21.63 -30.28 11.17
N LEU A 492 -21.81 -31.60 11.22
CA LEU A 492 -22.27 -32.30 12.43
C LEU A 492 -21.23 -32.22 13.56
N ASP A 493 -19.96 -32.48 13.27
CA ASP A 493 -18.84 -32.38 14.22
C ASP A 493 -18.72 -30.93 14.74
N ALA A 494 -19.04 -29.93 13.91
CA ALA A 494 -19.08 -28.52 14.29
C ALA A 494 -20.28 -28.18 15.20
N PHE A 495 -21.46 -28.81 15.03
CA PHE A 495 -22.57 -28.67 16.00
C PHE A 495 -22.20 -29.25 17.36
N ASP A 496 -21.58 -30.44 17.39
CA ASP A 496 -21.10 -31.07 18.62
C ASP A 496 -20.02 -30.22 19.33
N THR A 497 -19.12 -29.59 18.56
CA THR A 497 -18.01 -28.79 19.11
C THR A 497 -18.43 -27.39 19.57
N TYR A 498 -19.25 -26.69 18.77
CA TYR A 498 -19.47 -25.24 18.93
C TYR A 498 -20.91 -24.84 19.28
N VAL A 499 -21.87 -25.78 19.25
CA VAL A 499 -23.30 -25.52 19.51
C VAL A 499 -23.88 -26.53 20.51
N ASP A 500 -23.02 -27.06 21.38
CA ASP A 500 -23.35 -28.03 22.44
C ASP A 500 -24.13 -29.28 21.97
N GLY A 501 -23.85 -29.77 20.76
CA GLY A 501 -24.57 -30.90 20.16
C GLY A 501 -26.00 -30.58 19.71
N HIS A 502 -26.42 -29.31 19.74
CA HIS A 502 -27.71 -28.89 19.20
C HIS A 502 -27.66 -28.83 17.67
N VAL A 503 -28.12 -29.91 17.04
CA VAL A 503 -28.23 -29.99 15.57
C VAL A 503 -29.42 -29.17 15.06
N LEU A 504 -29.18 -28.38 14.01
CA LEU A 504 -30.21 -27.58 13.35
C LEU A 504 -31.14 -28.42 12.45
N PRO A 505 -32.38 -27.94 12.19
CA PRO A 505 -33.21 -28.44 11.08
C PRO A 505 -32.40 -28.50 9.78
N LEU A 506 -32.68 -29.49 8.94
CA LEU A 506 -31.96 -29.66 7.69
C LEU A 506 -32.34 -28.55 6.68
N VAL A 507 -31.38 -27.69 6.35
CA VAL A 507 -31.55 -26.59 5.40
C VAL A 507 -30.63 -26.82 4.20
N TYR A 508 -31.19 -26.85 2.99
CA TYR A 508 -30.39 -27.00 1.77
C TYR A 508 -29.81 -25.66 1.32
N LEU A 509 -28.52 -25.42 1.62
CA LEU A 509 -27.84 -24.16 1.33
C LEU A 509 -27.34 -24.07 -0.14
N ASN A 510 -28.16 -24.51 -1.09
CA ASN A 510 -27.88 -24.50 -2.54
C ASN A 510 -26.57 -25.21 -2.96
N THR A 511 -26.08 -26.12 -2.13
CA THR A 511 -24.95 -27.02 -2.40
C THR A 511 -25.15 -28.34 -1.66
N PRO A 512 -24.79 -29.50 -2.24
CA PRO A 512 -24.73 -30.76 -1.50
C PRO A 512 -23.66 -30.76 -0.40
N ASP A 513 -22.63 -29.93 -0.53
CA ASP A 513 -21.45 -29.90 0.32
C ASP A 513 -21.27 -28.50 0.97
N PRO A 514 -22.13 -28.08 1.91
CA PRO A 514 -21.90 -26.86 2.70
C PRO A 514 -20.70 -27.04 3.64
N THR A 515 -20.03 -25.93 3.97
CA THR A 515 -18.83 -25.92 4.83
C THR A 515 -19.11 -25.21 6.15
N SER A 516 -18.50 -25.67 7.24
CA SER A 516 -18.57 -25.02 8.56
C SER A 516 -17.32 -24.21 8.90
N SER A 517 -17.46 -23.09 9.62
CA SER A 517 -16.35 -22.27 10.12
C SER A 517 -16.71 -21.54 11.42
N TRP A 518 -15.89 -21.68 12.45
CA TRP A 518 -16.07 -20.99 13.74
C TRP A 518 -15.45 -19.59 13.73
N TYR A 519 -16.24 -18.57 14.08
CA TYR A 519 -15.78 -17.20 14.24
C TYR A 519 -15.62 -16.88 15.73
N SER A 520 -14.43 -17.17 16.29
CA SER A 520 -14.15 -17.07 17.73
C SER A 520 -14.53 -15.71 18.36
N TYR A 521 -14.05 -14.61 17.76
CA TYR A 521 -14.25 -13.24 18.24
C TYR A 521 -15.75 -12.87 18.39
N SER A 522 -16.55 -13.19 17.38
CA SER A 522 -18.00 -12.94 17.41
C SER A 522 -18.80 -14.08 18.06
N SER A 523 -18.15 -15.22 18.31
CA SER A 523 -18.69 -16.47 18.86
C SER A 523 -19.93 -16.99 18.14
N TYR A 524 -19.78 -17.26 16.84
CA TYR A 524 -20.78 -18.00 16.07
C TYR A 524 -20.16 -19.03 15.14
N LEU A 525 -20.89 -20.12 14.91
CA LEU A 525 -20.61 -21.09 13.87
C LEU A 525 -21.27 -20.61 12.58
N ARG A 526 -20.47 -20.35 11.53
CA ARG A 526 -21.01 -20.14 10.18
C ARG A 526 -21.13 -21.48 9.47
N ILE A 527 -22.25 -21.71 8.81
CA ILE A 527 -22.41 -22.75 7.79
C ILE A 527 -22.59 -22.03 6.45
N THR A 528 -21.68 -22.23 5.51
CA THR A 528 -21.65 -21.55 4.21
C THR A 528 -21.98 -22.54 3.10
N GLY A 529 -22.98 -22.18 2.29
CA GLY A 529 -23.36 -22.87 1.07
C GLY A 529 -22.94 -22.12 -0.20
N ASN A 530 -23.80 -22.12 -1.21
CA ASN A 530 -23.55 -21.47 -2.51
C ASN A 530 -24.51 -20.26 -2.71
N THR A 531 -24.59 -19.69 -3.92
CA THR A 531 -25.38 -18.51 -4.28
C THR A 531 -26.77 -18.45 -3.66
N TRP A 532 -27.09 -17.34 -2.97
CA TRP A 532 -28.42 -17.08 -2.43
C TRP A 532 -29.47 -16.90 -3.54
N THR A 533 -30.56 -17.66 -3.49
CA THR A 533 -31.73 -17.48 -4.35
C THR A 533 -32.97 -17.30 -3.48
N SER A 534 -33.99 -16.60 -3.98
CA SER A 534 -35.26 -16.42 -3.25
C SER A 534 -35.91 -17.75 -2.88
N ALA A 535 -35.87 -18.73 -3.78
CA ALA A 535 -36.38 -20.08 -3.54
C ALA A 535 -35.60 -20.82 -2.44
N ALA A 536 -34.28 -20.61 -2.31
CA ALA A 536 -33.50 -21.19 -1.23
C ALA A 536 -33.83 -20.55 0.14
N ALA A 537 -34.05 -19.23 0.16
CA ALA A 537 -34.48 -18.50 1.37
C ALA A 537 -35.86 -18.98 1.86
N ASP A 538 -36.81 -19.15 0.94
CA ASP A 538 -38.15 -19.68 1.26
C ASP A 538 -38.08 -21.13 1.76
N ALA A 539 -37.22 -21.97 1.15
CA ALA A 539 -37.00 -23.35 1.61
C ALA A 539 -36.35 -23.41 3.01
N ALA A 540 -35.44 -22.49 3.34
CA ALA A 540 -34.89 -22.36 4.69
C ALA A 540 -35.96 -21.96 5.72
N LYS A 541 -36.79 -20.96 5.38
CA LYS A 541 -37.96 -20.55 6.18
C LYS A 541 -38.92 -21.71 6.40
N GLU A 542 -39.20 -22.50 5.37
CA GLU A 542 -40.07 -23.67 5.48
C GLU A 542 -39.46 -24.77 6.36
N ALA A 543 -38.15 -25.03 6.27
CA ALA A 543 -37.47 -26.05 7.07
C ALA A 543 -37.54 -25.76 8.59
N PHE A 544 -37.28 -24.53 9.03
CA PHE A 544 -37.43 -24.15 10.44
C PHE A 544 -38.87 -24.22 10.93
N ASN A 545 -39.84 -23.81 10.09
CA ASN A 545 -41.27 -23.90 10.43
C ASN A 545 -41.75 -25.36 10.54
N ASN A 546 -41.30 -26.25 9.66
CA ASN A 546 -41.64 -27.67 9.66
C ASN A 546 -40.99 -28.46 10.82
N ALA A 547 -39.95 -27.91 11.45
CA ALA A 547 -39.32 -28.49 12.64
C ALA A 547 -40.11 -28.24 13.94
N ASN A 548 -41.16 -27.41 13.92
CA ASN A 548 -41.96 -27.08 15.09
C ASN A 548 -42.98 -28.19 15.42
N VAL A 549 -43.14 -28.48 16.72
CA VAL A 549 -44.05 -29.51 17.24
C VAL A 549 -45.21 -28.90 18.04
N PRO A 550 -46.33 -29.62 18.23
CA PRO A 550 -47.38 -29.22 19.16
C PRO A 550 -46.84 -28.96 20.58
N ALA A 551 -47.39 -27.96 21.28
CA ALA A 551 -46.88 -27.51 22.58
C ALA A 551 -46.96 -28.57 23.70
N ASP A 552 -47.77 -29.61 23.53
CA ASP A 552 -47.86 -30.79 24.42
C ASP A 552 -46.76 -31.85 24.15
N GLN A 553 -45.90 -31.62 23.17
CA GLN A 553 -44.76 -32.49 22.81
C GLN A 553 -43.39 -31.87 23.11
N LEU A 554 -43.34 -30.60 23.52
CA LEU A 554 -42.12 -29.94 23.97
C LEU A 554 -41.69 -30.49 25.35
N ALA A 555 -40.39 -30.67 25.56
CA ALA A 555 -39.85 -30.98 26.87
C ALA A 555 -39.95 -29.77 27.82
N GLU A 556 -39.85 -30.01 29.13
CA GLU A 556 -39.89 -28.93 30.13
C GLU A 556 -38.70 -27.98 29.93
N GLY A 557 -38.99 -26.69 29.72
CA GLY A 557 -37.99 -25.66 29.37
C GLY A 557 -37.77 -25.44 27.87
N GLU A 558 -38.22 -26.35 27.00
CA GLU A 558 -38.03 -26.26 25.54
C GLU A 558 -39.03 -25.32 24.87
N THR A 559 -38.61 -24.62 23.81
CA THR A 559 -39.50 -23.88 22.92
C THR A 559 -39.49 -24.43 21.49
N ASN A 560 -40.52 -24.07 20.71
CA ASN A 560 -40.43 -24.12 19.25
C ASN A 560 -39.46 -23.04 18.72
N TRP A 561 -39.08 -23.17 17.44
CA TRP A 561 -38.40 -22.10 16.70
C TRP A 561 -39.34 -20.90 16.53
N VAL A 562 -38.93 -19.76 17.05
CA VAL A 562 -39.59 -18.46 16.89
C VAL A 562 -38.84 -17.67 15.81
N TYR A 563 -39.55 -17.27 14.77
CA TYR A 563 -39.03 -16.40 13.72
C TYR A 563 -39.22 -14.91 14.08
N THR A 564 -38.15 -14.13 13.98
CA THR A 564 -38.15 -12.67 14.01
C THR A 564 -37.48 -12.12 12.75
N TYR A 565 -37.97 -10.99 12.26
CA TYR A 565 -37.33 -10.21 11.21
C TYR A 565 -36.76 -8.97 11.89
N GLU A 566 -35.44 -8.89 12.00
CA GLU A 566 -34.76 -7.86 12.76
C GLU A 566 -34.00 -6.90 11.83
N ASP A 567 -34.26 -5.61 12.06
CA ASP A 567 -33.53 -4.46 11.50
C ASP A 567 -32.38 -4.18 12.47
N ASP A 568 -31.13 -4.21 11.99
CA ASP A 568 -29.96 -3.98 12.85
C ASP A 568 -29.78 -2.52 13.26
N GLY A 569 -30.55 -1.60 12.67
CA GLY A 569 -30.61 -0.20 13.05
C GLY A 569 -29.40 0.63 12.60
N ASP A 570 -28.50 0.08 11.76
CA ASP A 570 -27.41 0.86 11.18
C ASP A 570 -27.94 1.82 10.09
N THR A 571 -27.78 3.11 10.34
CA THR A 571 -28.26 4.17 9.44
C THR A 571 -27.44 4.31 8.16
N TYR A 572 -26.28 3.64 8.05
CA TYR A 572 -25.40 3.75 6.89
C TYR A 572 -25.59 2.59 5.88
N LEU A 573 -25.87 1.37 6.37
CA LEU A 573 -26.22 0.20 5.56
C LEU A 573 -27.12 -0.74 6.42
N PRO A 574 -28.46 -0.66 6.35
CA PRO A 574 -29.32 -1.53 7.14
C PRO A 574 -29.16 -2.98 6.65
N TYR A 575 -28.67 -3.87 7.53
CA TYR A 575 -28.62 -5.30 7.24
C TYR A 575 -29.87 -5.97 7.81
N TYR A 576 -30.65 -6.59 6.92
CA TYR A 576 -31.84 -7.34 7.31
C TYR A 576 -31.49 -8.81 7.58
N TYR A 577 -31.90 -9.31 8.73
CA TYR A 577 -31.69 -10.71 9.12
C TYR A 577 -33.00 -11.43 9.38
N ASP A 578 -33.21 -12.51 8.63
CA ASP A 578 -34.14 -13.57 9.01
C ASP A 578 -33.53 -14.31 10.20
N THR A 579 -34.18 -14.23 11.36
CA THR A 579 -33.67 -14.76 12.63
C THR A 579 -34.62 -15.82 13.17
N TRP A 580 -34.09 -16.98 13.56
CA TRP A 580 -34.82 -18.04 14.25
C TRP A 580 -34.19 -18.33 15.60
N ARG A 581 -35.01 -18.42 16.66
CA ARG A 581 -34.52 -18.67 18.02
C ARG A 581 -35.26 -19.82 18.68
N LYS A 582 -34.53 -20.69 19.39
CA LYS A 582 -35.07 -21.81 20.16
C LYS A 582 -34.32 -21.99 21.48
N THR A 583 -35.06 -22.18 22.57
CA THR A 583 -34.53 -22.62 23.87
C THR A 583 -34.65 -24.15 23.98
N TYR A 584 -33.60 -24.79 24.49
CA TYR A 584 -33.49 -26.23 24.71
C TYR A 584 -33.68 -26.59 26.21
N PRO A 585 -33.91 -27.88 26.56
CA PRO A 585 -34.26 -28.30 27.93
C PRO A 585 -33.18 -28.07 29.00
N ASP A 586 -31.92 -27.94 28.58
CA ASP A 586 -30.77 -27.52 29.41
C ASP A 586 -30.74 -26.01 29.68
N GLY A 587 -31.61 -25.24 29.03
CA GLY A 587 -31.70 -23.79 29.10
C GLY A 587 -30.84 -23.07 28.06
N CYS A 588 -30.07 -23.79 27.23
CA CYS A 588 -29.29 -23.18 26.16
C CYS A 588 -30.23 -22.57 25.10
N VAL A 589 -29.85 -21.42 24.54
CA VAL A 589 -30.64 -20.73 23.51
C VAL A 589 -29.85 -20.64 22.22
N VAL A 590 -30.27 -21.40 21.22
CA VAL A 590 -29.69 -21.34 19.88
C VAL A 590 -30.41 -20.27 19.07
N THR A 591 -29.64 -19.38 18.47
CA THR A 591 -30.13 -18.33 17.57
C THR A 591 -29.46 -18.53 16.21
N VAL A 592 -30.24 -18.73 15.16
CA VAL A 592 -29.77 -18.83 13.78
C VAL A 592 -30.14 -17.54 13.07
N GLN A 593 -29.16 -16.88 12.44
CA GLN A 593 -29.37 -15.74 11.57
C GLN A 593 -28.97 -16.08 10.15
N SER A 594 -29.83 -15.78 9.19
CA SER A 594 -29.47 -15.73 7.76
C SER A 594 -29.68 -14.31 7.24
N ARG A 595 -28.79 -13.84 6.36
CA ARG A 595 -28.84 -12.47 5.86
C ARG A 595 -29.67 -12.39 4.57
N ASP A 596 -30.71 -11.56 4.58
CA ASP A 596 -31.47 -11.24 3.38
C ASP A 596 -30.86 -10.00 2.70
N PHE A 597 -30.13 -10.22 1.60
CA PHE A 597 -29.63 -9.14 0.77
C PHE A 597 -30.70 -8.74 -0.26
N SER A 598 -31.61 -7.86 0.14
CA SER A 598 -32.62 -7.27 -0.75
C SER A 598 -32.05 -6.30 -1.81
N ASN A 599 -30.72 -6.19 -1.94
CA ASN A 599 -30.02 -5.27 -2.83
C ASN A 599 -29.33 -6.04 -3.97
N ALA A 600 -29.88 -5.96 -5.18
CA ALA A 600 -29.59 -6.81 -6.35
C ALA A 600 -28.23 -6.54 -7.06
N SER A 601 -27.21 -6.19 -6.29
CA SER A 601 -25.91 -5.70 -6.76
C SER A 601 -24.69 -6.50 -6.28
N TYR A 602 -24.86 -7.39 -5.29
CA TYR A 602 -23.76 -8.22 -4.78
C TYR A 602 -24.18 -9.67 -4.63
N ILE A 603 -23.39 -10.57 -5.19
CA ILE A 603 -23.50 -12.00 -4.95
C ILE A 603 -22.71 -12.31 -3.68
N TYR A 604 -23.38 -12.89 -2.69
CA TYR A 604 -22.72 -13.50 -1.55
C TYR A 604 -23.18 -14.95 -1.44
N ASP A 605 -22.30 -15.80 -0.94
CA ASP A 605 -22.63 -17.17 -0.57
C ASP A 605 -23.73 -17.16 0.49
N MET A 606 -24.68 -18.08 0.38
CA MET A 606 -25.70 -18.29 1.40
C MET A 606 -25.07 -18.82 2.68
N TYR A 607 -25.34 -18.20 3.82
CA TYR A 607 -24.86 -18.70 5.10
C TYR A 607 -25.88 -18.62 6.22
N LEU A 608 -25.72 -19.52 7.18
CA LEU A 608 -26.35 -19.48 8.49
C LEU A 608 -25.27 -19.12 9.53
N ASN A 609 -25.44 -18.04 10.28
CA ASN A 609 -24.66 -17.77 11.48
C ASN A 609 -25.43 -18.36 12.68
N VAL A 610 -24.81 -19.26 13.42
CA VAL A 610 -25.41 -20.00 14.53
C VAL A 610 -24.73 -19.58 15.83
N TYR A 611 -25.49 -18.92 16.68
CA TYR A 611 -25.09 -18.44 18.00
C TYR A 611 -25.69 -19.34 19.08
N ILE A 612 -24.97 -19.54 20.17
CA ILE A 612 -25.46 -20.24 21.37
C ILE A 612 -25.26 -19.36 22.61
N ASP A 613 -26.35 -19.06 23.30
CA ASP A 613 -26.31 -18.55 24.67
C ASP A 613 -26.35 -19.79 25.61
N GLU A 614 -25.23 -20.16 26.24
CA GLU A 614 -25.21 -21.18 27.30
C GLU A 614 -26.07 -20.76 28.51
N ALA A 615 -26.76 -21.71 29.13
CA ALA A 615 -27.40 -21.46 30.42
C ALA A 615 -26.33 -21.24 31.51
N PHE A 616 -26.44 -20.16 32.28
CA PHE A 616 -25.49 -19.86 33.36
C PHE A 616 -25.56 -20.92 34.47
N ASN A 617 -24.65 -21.89 34.43
CA ASN A 617 -24.64 -23.04 35.33
C ASN A 617 -23.21 -23.37 35.81
N PRO A 618 -22.75 -22.76 36.92
CA PRO A 618 -21.40 -22.99 37.45
C PRO A 618 -21.15 -24.40 38.03
N ASP A 619 -22.18 -25.26 38.09
CA ASP A 619 -22.07 -26.67 38.46
C ASP A 619 -22.03 -27.60 37.23
N ALA A 620 -22.18 -27.08 36.01
CA ALA A 620 -22.04 -27.85 34.77
C ALA A 620 -20.59 -28.22 34.42
N VAL A 621 -19.60 -27.45 34.90
CA VAL A 621 -18.18 -27.68 34.60
C VAL A 621 -17.60 -28.75 35.53
N PRO A 622 -17.18 -29.93 35.03
CA PRO A 622 -16.56 -30.97 35.85
C PRO A 622 -15.25 -30.45 36.47
N ASN A 623 -14.99 -30.83 37.72
CA ASN A 623 -13.77 -30.51 38.48
C ASN A 623 -13.48 -29.02 38.77
N LYS A 624 -14.22 -28.06 38.18
CA LYS A 624 -14.07 -26.61 38.38
C LYS A 624 -12.62 -26.13 38.20
N ALA A 625 -12.10 -26.34 36.99
CA ALA A 625 -10.75 -25.98 36.57
C ALA A 625 -10.80 -25.30 35.19
N TRP A 626 -9.73 -24.57 34.84
CA TRP A 626 -9.54 -24.01 33.50
C TRP A 626 -9.42 -25.12 32.44
N THR A 627 -9.71 -24.78 31.18
CA THR A 627 -9.54 -25.70 30.04
C THR A 627 -8.07 -26.04 29.83
N GLN A 628 -7.77 -27.19 29.21
CA GLN A 628 -6.38 -27.60 29.00
C GLN A 628 -5.60 -26.57 28.17
N ASP A 629 -6.22 -25.98 27.14
CA ASP A 629 -5.59 -24.94 26.31
C ASP A 629 -5.17 -23.72 27.15
N ILE A 630 -6.00 -23.28 28.11
CA ILE A 630 -5.66 -22.17 29.02
C ILE A 630 -4.55 -22.57 30.01
N LEU A 631 -4.49 -23.84 30.42
CA LEU A 631 -3.41 -24.34 31.29
C LEU A 631 -2.07 -24.44 30.54
N ASP A 632 -2.10 -24.90 29.28
CA ASP A 632 -0.93 -24.96 28.40
C ASP A 632 -0.40 -23.55 28.08
N ASP A 633 -1.31 -22.58 27.93
CA ASP A 633 -0.96 -21.15 27.82
C ASP A 633 -0.37 -20.59 29.12
N PHE A 634 -0.86 -20.98 30.30
CA PHE A 634 -0.26 -20.58 31.59
C PHE A 634 1.15 -21.16 31.78
N ASP A 635 1.38 -22.41 31.38
CA ASP A 635 2.72 -23.00 31.30
C ASP A 635 3.64 -22.25 30.31
N THR A 636 3.08 -21.70 29.23
CA THR A 636 3.83 -21.01 28.17
C THR A 636 4.15 -19.54 28.49
N TYR A 637 3.21 -18.80 29.09
CA TYR A 637 3.29 -17.34 29.28
C TYR A 637 3.56 -16.90 30.72
N PHE A 638 3.34 -17.78 31.72
CA PHE A 638 3.46 -17.44 33.15
C PHE A 638 4.34 -18.43 33.93
N ASP A 639 5.22 -19.18 33.26
CA ASP A 639 6.10 -20.20 33.85
C ASP A 639 5.35 -21.24 34.71
N GLY A 640 4.12 -21.59 34.31
CA GLY A 640 3.25 -22.53 35.04
C GLY A 640 2.59 -21.95 36.29
N ASN A 641 2.72 -20.64 36.54
CA ASN A 641 1.92 -19.95 37.54
C ASN A 641 0.49 -19.77 37.01
N THR A 642 -0.51 -20.07 37.84
CA THR A 642 -1.93 -20.05 37.44
C THR A 642 -2.75 -19.13 38.34
N ILE A 643 -3.87 -18.62 37.84
CA ILE A 643 -4.84 -17.87 38.65
C ILE A 643 -5.98 -18.80 39.15
N PRO A 644 -6.59 -18.52 40.30
CA PRO A 644 -7.76 -19.26 40.80
C PRO A 644 -8.88 -19.38 39.75
N TYR A 645 -9.42 -20.57 39.58
CA TYR A 645 -10.55 -20.81 38.67
C TYR A 645 -11.86 -20.20 39.21
N PHE A 646 -12.59 -19.54 38.31
CA PHE A 646 -14.00 -19.18 38.49
C PHE A 646 -14.76 -19.38 37.17
N TYR A 647 -16.07 -19.63 37.26
CA TYR A 647 -16.89 -19.87 36.08
C TYR A 647 -17.21 -18.55 35.36
N THR A 648 -16.79 -18.45 34.10
CA THR A 648 -16.93 -17.27 33.23
C THR A 648 -18.24 -17.28 32.41
N GLY A 649 -19.24 -18.05 32.84
CA GLY A 649 -20.53 -18.19 32.17
C GLY A 649 -20.58 -19.23 31.04
N THR A 650 -19.44 -19.82 30.65
CA THR A 650 -19.33 -20.93 29.69
C THR A 650 -18.48 -22.05 30.27
N LYS A 651 -18.71 -23.28 29.84
CA LYS A 651 -17.82 -24.43 30.10
C LYS A 651 -16.54 -24.46 29.25
N SER A 652 -16.50 -23.70 28.16
CA SER A 652 -15.40 -23.67 27.18
C SER A 652 -14.90 -22.23 26.93
N PRO A 653 -14.37 -21.53 27.95
CA PRO A 653 -13.78 -20.21 27.76
C PRO A 653 -12.59 -20.25 26.80
N LEU A 654 -12.40 -19.16 26.05
CA LEU A 654 -11.33 -19.01 25.06
C LEU A 654 -10.20 -18.15 25.63
N GLY A 655 -8.96 -18.60 25.46
CA GLY A 655 -7.74 -17.89 25.84
C GLY A 655 -7.04 -17.22 24.66
N SER A 656 -6.33 -16.11 24.88
CA SER A 656 -5.51 -15.44 23.85
C SER A 656 -4.45 -14.50 24.44
N TRP A 657 -3.21 -14.53 23.90
CA TRP A 657 -2.13 -13.63 24.30
C TRP A 657 -2.04 -12.37 23.43
N TYR A 658 -1.99 -11.19 24.07
CA TYR A 658 -1.90 -9.88 23.40
C TYR A 658 -0.51 -9.27 23.59
N SER A 659 0.43 -9.62 22.69
CA SER A 659 1.83 -9.20 22.76
C SER A 659 2.08 -7.69 22.72
N SER A 660 1.19 -6.89 22.11
CA SER A 660 1.31 -5.43 22.05
C SER A 660 0.88 -4.71 23.33
N SER A 661 0.26 -5.42 24.28
CA SER A 661 -0.28 -4.86 25.52
C SER A 661 0.06 -5.70 26.75
N GLU A 662 0.89 -6.73 26.57
CA GLU A 662 1.49 -7.58 27.61
C GLU A 662 0.47 -8.15 28.61
N TYR A 663 -0.63 -8.72 28.07
CA TYR A 663 -1.63 -9.45 28.84
C TYR A 663 -2.16 -10.69 28.12
N TYR A 664 -2.65 -11.65 28.92
CA TYR A 664 -3.46 -12.78 28.46
C TYR A 664 -4.94 -12.50 28.72
N GLU A 665 -5.80 -12.76 27.74
CA GLU A 665 -7.24 -12.57 27.81
C GLU A 665 -7.95 -13.92 27.89
N ILE A 666 -8.90 -14.07 28.82
CA ILE A 666 -9.86 -15.17 28.83
C ILE A 666 -11.25 -14.59 28.58
N THR A 667 -11.84 -14.95 27.44
CA THR A 667 -13.20 -14.56 27.06
C THR A 667 -14.20 -15.65 27.48
N GLY A 668 -15.26 -15.25 28.17
CA GLY A 668 -16.36 -16.11 28.60
C GLY A 668 -17.67 -15.88 27.83
N ALA A 669 -18.77 -16.33 28.42
CA ALA A 669 -20.11 -16.12 27.88
C ALA A 669 -20.64 -14.71 28.19
N LYS A 670 -21.91 -14.47 27.88
CA LYS A 670 -22.62 -13.25 28.26
C LYS A 670 -22.53 -12.99 29.77
N TRP A 671 -22.25 -11.75 30.14
CA TRP A 671 -22.07 -11.33 31.53
C TRP A 671 -23.30 -11.64 32.38
N ASN A 672 -23.05 -12.23 33.55
CA ASN A 672 -23.99 -12.42 34.64
C ASN A 672 -23.31 -11.87 35.90
N ASP A 673 -24.00 -11.06 36.69
CA ASP A 673 -23.45 -10.43 37.90
C ASP A 673 -22.90 -11.45 38.92
N GLN A 674 -23.38 -12.69 38.89
CA GLN A 674 -22.83 -13.79 39.70
C GLN A 674 -21.36 -14.12 39.39
N VAL A 675 -20.85 -13.76 38.21
CA VAL A 675 -19.42 -13.93 37.85
C VAL A 675 -18.53 -13.09 38.77
N ALA A 676 -18.96 -11.87 39.13
CA ALA A 676 -18.23 -11.01 40.06
C ALA A 676 -18.12 -11.64 41.46
N ASP A 677 -19.22 -12.23 41.96
CA ASP A 677 -19.23 -12.94 43.25
C ASP A 677 -18.38 -14.23 43.21
N LEU A 678 -18.43 -14.98 42.11
CA LEU A 678 -17.63 -16.20 41.91
C LEU A 678 -16.13 -15.88 41.83
N ALA A 679 -15.74 -14.82 41.11
CA ALA A 679 -14.35 -14.36 41.06
C ALA A 679 -13.86 -13.94 42.45
N LYS A 680 -14.62 -13.08 43.16
CA LYS A 680 -14.29 -12.67 44.53
C LYS A 680 -14.15 -13.87 45.47
N ALA A 681 -15.03 -14.86 45.37
CA ALA A 681 -14.96 -16.08 46.17
C ALA A 681 -13.74 -16.95 45.83
N ALA A 682 -13.38 -17.09 44.54
CA ALA A 682 -12.22 -17.85 44.10
C ALA A 682 -10.90 -17.22 44.56
N PHE A 683 -10.70 -15.92 44.31
CA PHE A 683 -9.50 -15.20 44.73
C PHE A 683 -9.37 -15.08 46.25
N ALA A 684 -10.48 -15.04 47.00
CA ALA A 684 -10.46 -15.08 48.47
C ALA A 684 -10.23 -16.49 49.06
N ALA A 685 -10.44 -17.54 48.27
CA ALA A 685 -10.21 -18.94 48.66
C ALA A 685 -8.78 -19.43 48.32
N ASP A 686 -8.02 -18.66 47.53
CA ASP A 686 -6.64 -18.97 47.22
C ASP A 686 -5.77 -18.95 48.49
N THR A 687 -4.97 -20.01 48.66
CA THR A 687 -4.01 -20.16 49.75
C THR A 687 -2.56 -20.08 49.28
N THR A 688 -2.32 -19.92 47.97
CA THR A 688 -0.99 -19.84 47.36
C THR A 688 -0.49 -18.41 47.30
N LEU A 689 -1.34 -17.46 46.89
CA LEU A 689 -1.07 -16.02 46.86
C LEU A 689 -2.07 -15.26 47.72
N THR A 690 -1.65 -14.10 48.25
CA THR A 690 -2.57 -13.17 48.93
C THR A 690 -3.04 -12.13 47.93
N TRP A 691 -4.35 -12.00 47.75
CA TRP A 691 -4.94 -11.08 46.77
C TRP A 691 -5.53 -9.84 47.44
N THR A 692 -5.39 -8.71 46.76
CA THR A 692 -6.10 -7.45 47.07
C THR A 692 -7.09 -7.18 45.94
N CYS A 693 -8.35 -6.89 46.26
CA CYS A 693 -9.40 -6.61 45.28
C CYS A 693 -9.83 -5.15 45.37
N THR A 694 -9.88 -4.46 44.25
CA THR A 694 -10.50 -3.14 44.09
C THR A 694 -11.68 -3.22 43.14
N GLU A 695 -12.77 -2.52 43.50
CA GLU A 695 -14.00 -2.46 42.70
C GLU A 695 -14.10 -1.11 42.00
N GLY A 696 -14.43 -1.13 40.71
CA GLY A 696 -14.59 0.05 39.88
C GLY A 696 -15.57 -0.21 38.73
N SER A 697 -15.52 0.66 37.72
CA SER A 697 -16.36 0.56 36.53
C SER A 697 -15.60 1.06 35.30
N ASN A 698 -15.76 0.35 34.18
CA ASN A 698 -15.28 0.78 32.86
C ASN A 698 -16.47 1.32 32.02
N SER A 699 -16.25 1.57 30.72
CA SER A 699 -17.30 2.01 29.79
C SER A 699 -18.43 0.99 29.55
N TYR A 700 -18.26 -0.25 30.00
CA TYR A 700 -19.13 -1.39 29.72
C TYR A 700 -19.89 -1.89 30.96
N GLY A 701 -19.38 -1.63 32.17
CA GLY A 701 -20.05 -1.96 33.42
C GLY A 701 -19.08 -2.14 34.59
N THR A 702 -19.35 -3.15 35.41
CA THR A 702 -18.54 -3.55 36.56
C THR A 702 -17.12 -3.94 36.13
N LEU A 703 -16.12 -3.48 36.88
CA LEU A 703 -14.73 -3.92 36.76
C LEU A 703 -14.18 -4.27 38.14
N LEU A 704 -13.67 -5.48 38.30
CA LEU A 704 -12.90 -5.91 39.46
C LEU A 704 -11.42 -5.97 39.07
N THR A 705 -10.53 -5.46 39.91
CA THR A 705 -9.09 -5.65 39.73
C THR A 705 -8.54 -6.39 40.95
N PHE A 706 -7.89 -7.53 40.72
CA PHE A 706 -7.23 -8.36 41.72
C PHE A 706 -5.72 -8.24 41.54
N THR A 707 -5.00 -7.82 42.57
CA THR A 707 -3.52 -7.75 42.55
C THR A 707 -2.96 -8.69 43.60
N SER A 708 -2.05 -9.58 43.20
CA SER A 708 -1.41 -10.55 44.09
C SER A 708 -0.24 -9.96 44.88
N THR A 709 0.11 -10.59 45.99
CA THR A 709 1.48 -10.57 46.51
C THR A 709 2.44 -11.21 45.51
N ALA A 710 3.74 -10.91 45.63
CA ALA A 710 4.75 -11.56 44.82
C ALA A 710 4.78 -13.09 45.03
N THR A 711 5.01 -13.85 43.95
CA THR A 711 5.24 -15.30 43.96
C THR A 711 6.60 -15.63 44.61
N ALA A 712 6.90 -16.92 44.77
CA ALA A 712 8.22 -17.36 45.27
C ALA A 712 9.38 -16.86 44.40
N ASP A 713 9.13 -16.66 43.10
CA ASP A 713 10.08 -16.19 42.09
C ASP A 713 9.98 -14.67 41.85
N ASN A 714 9.37 -13.94 42.78
CA ASN A 714 9.23 -12.47 42.80
C ASN A 714 8.39 -11.86 41.65
N HIS A 715 7.56 -12.65 40.97
CA HIS A 715 6.59 -12.18 39.96
C HIS A 715 5.29 -11.73 40.63
N SER A 716 4.47 -10.88 40.00
CA SER A 716 3.15 -10.52 40.52
C SER A 716 2.07 -10.53 39.44
N PHE A 717 0.86 -10.92 39.82
CA PHE A 717 -0.31 -10.89 38.95
C PHE A 717 -1.15 -9.65 39.22
N LYS A 718 -1.66 -9.05 38.14
CA LYS A 718 -2.82 -8.16 38.15
C LYS A 718 -3.86 -8.79 37.22
N VAL A 719 -5.04 -9.14 37.76
CA VAL A 719 -6.16 -9.71 37.01
C VAL A 719 -7.32 -8.72 37.01
N GLU A 720 -7.77 -8.31 35.83
CA GLU A 720 -8.99 -7.53 35.65
C GLU A 720 -10.12 -8.45 35.22
N VAL A 721 -11.28 -8.38 35.88
CA VAL A 721 -12.49 -9.16 35.57
C VAL A 721 -13.65 -8.19 35.37
N GLY A 722 -14.23 -8.17 34.17
CA GLY A 722 -15.31 -7.26 33.84
C GLY A 722 -16.07 -7.65 32.58
N GLN A 723 -16.73 -6.66 31.99
CA GLN A 723 -17.48 -6.81 30.74
C GLN A 723 -16.73 -6.20 29.55
N ASP A 724 -16.79 -6.84 28.39
CA ASP A 724 -16.35 -6.29 27.10
C ASP A 724 -17.41 -5.39 26.43
N SER A 725 -17.09 -4.92 25.21
CA SER A 725 -17.99 -4.12 24.36
C SER A 725 -19.22 -4.88 23.83
N TYR A 726 -19.25 -6.22 23.93
CA TYR A 726 -20.31 -7.08 23.42
C TYR A 726 -21.23 -7.63 24.53
N GLY A 727 -20.93 -7.33 25.80
CA GLY A 727 -21.68 -7.85 26.93
C GLY A 727 -21.22 -9.22 27.43
N LYS A 728 -20.00 -9.65 27.09
CA LYS A 728 -19.38 -10.90 27.55
C LYS A 728 -18.44 -10.69 28.72
N VAL A 729 -18.14 -11.78 29.44
CA VAL A 729 -17.12 -11.84 30.48
C VAL A 729 -15.74 -11.70 29.84
N ASP A 730 -14.98 -10.73 30.32
CA ASP A 730 -13.61 -10.40 29.92
C ASP A 730 -12.69 -10.50 31.14
N VAL A 731 -11.62 -11.28 31.02
CA VAL A 731 -10.63 -11.50 32.09
C VAL A 731 -9.24 -11.23 31.54
N LYS A 732 -8.59 -10.15 31.98
CA LYS A 732 -7.24 -9.75 31.53
C LYS A 732 -6.22 -10.02 32.62
N ILE A 733 -5.22 -10.85 32.32
CA ILE A 733 -4.16 -11.28 33.22
C ILE A 733 -2.84 -10.62 32.78
N TYR A 734 -2.35 -9.72 33.62
CA TYR A 734 -1.03 -9.10 33.52
C TYR A 734 -0.08 -9.81 34.50
N PHE A 735 1.14 -10.09 34.05
CA PHE A 735 2.20 -10.74 34.83
C PHE A 735 3.48 -9.91 34.73
N THR A 736 4.10 -9.59 35.86
CA THR A 736 5.33 -8.80 35.89
C THR A 736 6.56 -9.69 35.99
N ASP A 737 7.41 -9.71 34.96
CA ASP A 737 8.71 -10.40 34.94
C ASP A 737 9.58 -10.07 36.18
N SER A 738 10.34 -11.07 36.63
CA SER A 738 11.16 -10.96 37.84
C SER A 738 12.30 -9.95 37.74
N TYR A 739 12.18 -8.86 38.52
CA TYR A 739 13.29 -7.96 38.79
C TYR A 739 13.99 -8.36 40.10
N ASP A 740 15.08 -9.12 40.01
CA ASP A 740 15.87 -9.59 41.15
C ASP A 740 17.33 -9.12 41.10
N LYS A 741 17.56 -7.84 41.44
CA LYS A 741 18.91 -7.30 41.69
C LYS A 741 19.61 -8.04 42.83
N ALA A 742 18.87 -8.58 43.81
CA ALA A 742 19.44 -9.19 45.01
C ALA A 742 20.17 -10.50 44.69
N ALA A 743 19.61 -11.34 43.81
CA ALA A 743 20.29 -12.53 43.30
C ALA A 743 21.56 -12.20 42.50
N TYR A 744 21.53 -11.17 41.65
CA TYR A 744 22.71 -10.71 40.90
C TYR A 744 23.85 -10.22 41.81
N VAL A 745 23.51 -9.41 42.83
CA VAL A 745 24.47 -8.94 43.83
C VAL A 745 25.03 -10.12 44.65
N ALA A 746 24.19 -11.12 44.97
CA ALA A 746 24.64 -12.33 45.66
C ALA A 746 25.57 -13.22 44.82
N ALA A 747 25.45 -13.21 43.49
CA ALA A 747 26.39 -13.83 42.56
C ALA A 747 27.73 -13.07 42.45
N GLY A 748 27.88 -11.95 43.15
CA GLY A 748 29.09 -11.15 43.23
C GLY A 748 29.11 -9.91 42.33
N GLY A 749 28.02 -9.65 41.59
CA GLY A 749 27.85 -8.43 40.77
C GLY A 749 28.99 -8.19 39.78
N LYS A 750 29.28 -9.19 38.94
CA LYS A 750 30.34 -9.14 37.93
C LYS A 750 29.80 -9.49 36.56
N TRP A 751 30.41 -8.92 35.51
CA TRP A 751 30.39 -9.51 34.18
C TRP A 751 30.83 -10.98 34.22
N ASN A 752 30.25 -11.81 33.35
CA ASN A 752 30.71 -13.17 33.13
C ASN A 752 32.08 -13.20 32.43
N ASP A 753 32.73 -14.37 32.44
CA ASP A 753 34.11 -14.52 31.95
C ASP A 753 34.27 -14.09 30.48
N THR A 754 33.31 -14.42 29.61
CA THR A 754 33.35 -14.05 28.18
C THR A 754 33.22 -12.53 28.00
N THR A 755 32.33 -11.89 28.76
CA THR A 755 32.15 -10.44 28.73
C THR A 755 33.37 -9.71 29.30
N ASN A 756 33.94 -10.17 30.42
CA ASN A 756 35.19 -9.64 30.99
C ASN A 756 36.37 -9.76 30.04
N ASP A 757 36.59 -10.92 29.42
CA ASP A 757 37.67 -11.13 28.45
C ASP A 757 37.49 -10.22 27.23
N THR A 758 36.26 -10.06 26.75
CA THR A 758 35.94 -9.19 25.60
C THR A 758 36.22 -7.72 25.91
N LEU A 759 35.70 -7.20 27.03
CA LEU A 759 35.93 -5.83 27.49
C LEU A 759 37.43 -5.58 27.71
N SER A 760 38.13 -6.48 28.41
CA SER A 760 39.56 -6.34 28.71
C SER A 760 40.44 -6.26 27.46
N ASN A 761 40.13 -7.09 26.44
CA ASN A 761 40.87 -7.10 25.18
C ASN A 761 40.57 -5.86 24.32
N MET A 762 39.30 -5.44 24.24
CA MET A 762 38.88 -4.32 23.39
C MET A 762 39.25 -2.95 23.99
N PHE A 763 39.18 -2.80 25.31
CA PHE A 763 39.36 -1.53 26.00
C PHE A 763 40.78 -1.33 26.54
N ALA A 764 41.78 -1.95 25.90
CA ALA A 764 43.20 -1.83 26.25
C ALA A 764 43.55 -2.13 27.74
N GLY A 765 42.75 -2.97 28.41
CA GLY A 765 42.90 -3.30 29.83
C GLY A 765 42.15 -2.37 30.80
N HIS A 766 41.41 -1.36 30.32
CA HIS A 766 40.50 -0.56 31.14
C HIS A 766 39.19 -1.33 31.43
N THR A 767 38.59 -1.09 32.59
CA THR A 767 37.40 -1.81 33.07
C THR A 767 36.16 -0.94 33.07
N LEU A 768 35.04 -1.50 32.59
CA LEU A 768 33.70 -0.94 32.74
C LEU A 768 33.10 -1.41 34.09
N PRO A 769 32.34 -0.56 34.82
CA PRO A 769 31.56 -1.00 35.98
C PRO A 769 30.65 -2.18 35.63
N ASN A 770 30.32 -2.99 36.63
CA ASN A 770 29.35 -4.07 36.44
C ASN A 770 27.95 -3.50 36.62
N PHE A 771 27.05 -3.77 35.69
CA PHE A 771 25.66 -3.31 35.73
C PHE A 771 24.71 -4.50 35.87
N TYR A 772 23.66 -4.35 36.67
CA TYR A 772 22.58 -5.34 36.69
C TYR A 772 21.76 -5.28 35.39
N LEU A 773 21.88 -6.29 34.52
CA LEU A 773 21.19 -6.33 33.22
C LEU A 773 19.93 -7.21 33.22
N ALA A 774 19.20 -7.29 34.34
CA ALA A 774 18.04 -8.19 34.50
C ALA A 774 18.34 -9.68 34.22
N THR A 775 19.61 -10.10 34.34
CA THR A 775 20.06 -11.48 34.17
C THR A 775 21.41 -11.71 34.84
N THR A 776 21.77 -12.97 35.07
CA THR A 776 23.12 -13.44 35.45
C THR A 776 23.84 -14.20 34.32
N ALA A 777 23.23 -14.23 33.12
CA ALA A 777 23.72 -14.94 31.95
C ALA A 777 23.62 -14.04 30.69
N GLU A 778 24.24 -12.85 30.77
CA GLU A 778 24.33 -11.89 29.67
C GLU A 778 25.17 -12.42 28.51
N THR A 779 24.84 -12.03 27.28
CA THR A 779 25.60 -12.43 26.07
C THR A 779 26.36 -11.24 25.49
N THR A 780 27.58 -11.51 25.01
CA THR A 780 28.44 -10.51 24.35
C THR A 780 28.63 -10.80 22.87
N SER A 781 28.62 -9.75 22.04
CA SER A 781 29.03 -9.81 20.63
C SER A 781 29.95 -8.65 20.24
N LEU A 782 30.78 -8.89 19.21
CA LEU A 782 31.75 -7.95 18.68
C LEU A 782 31.35 -7.48 17.29
N TYR A 783 31.32 -6.16 17.07
CA TYR A 783 31.14 -5.60 15.75
C TYR A 783 32.49 -5.29 15.10
N ALA A 784 33.00 -6.19 14.26
CA ALA A 784 34.39 -6.18 13.78
C ALA A 784 34.85 -4.92 12.98
N GLY A 785 33.94 -3.99 12.66
CA GLY A 785 34.26 -2.68 12.06
C GLY A 785 34.57 -1.57 13.08
N PHE A 786 34.16 -1.72 14.34
CA PHE A 786 34.25 -0.69 15.38
C PHE A 786 34.90 -1.26 16.66
N VAL A 787 35.44 -0.40 17.53
CA VAL A 787 35.87 -0.81 18.89
C VAL A 787 34.64 -0.79 19.80
N GLU A 788 33.69 -1.66 19.48
CA GLU A 788 32.34 -1.73 20.06
C GLU A 788 32.08 -3.13 20.64
N VAL A 789 31.53 -3.14 21.85
CA VAL A 789 31.10 -4.34 22.56
C VAL A 789 29.61 -4.24 22.85
N ASP A 790 28.86 -5.17 22.28
CA ASP A 790 27.43 -5.33 22.52
C ASP A 790 27.22 -6.29 23.68
N ILE A 791 26.46 -5.88 24.70
CA ILE A 791 26.06 -6.72 25.83
C ILE A 791 24.53 -6.79 25.85
N THR A 792 23.97 -8.00 25.79
CA THR A 792 22.52 -8.23 25.87
C THR A 792 22.15 -8.96 27.15
N GLY A 793 21.22 -8.38 27.91
CA GLY A 793 20.71 -8.87 29.18
C GLY A 793 19.37 -9.61 29.08
N GLY A 794 18.66 -9.63 30.21
CA GLY A 794 17.29 -10.17 30.36
C GLY A 794 16.22 -9.17 29.93
N ALA A 795 15.00 -9.39 30.43
CA ALA A 795 13.83 -8.53 30.16
C ALA A 795 14.05 -7.09 30.63
N TRP A 796 13.49 -6.11 29.94
CA TRP A 796 13.63 -4.69 30.28
C TRP A 796 12.73 -4.31 31.46
N ASP A 797 13.33 -3.66 32.46
CA ASP A 797 12.63 -2.99 33.55
C ASP A 797 13.23 -1.58 33.73
N ASP A 798 12.39 -0.55 33.87
CA ASP A 798 12.87 0.84 33.98
C ASP A 798 13.75 1.08 35.23
N ARG A 799 13.65 0.23 36.26
CA ARG A 799 14.54 0.25 37.42
C ARG A 799 16.00 -0.04 37.04
N VAL A 800 16.27 -0.78 35.95
CA VAL A 800 17.64 -1.01 35.42
C VAL A 800 18.35 0.32 35.13
N VAL A 801 17.64 1.36 34.68
CA VAL A 801 18.22 2.69 34.44
C VAL A 801 18.66 3.34 35.75
N THR A 802 17.83 3.25 36.79
CA THR A 802 18.12 3.81 38.12
C THR A 802 19.29 3.08 38.78
N ASP A 803 19.31 1.75 38.66
CA ASP A 803 20.40 0.92 39.16
C ASP A 803 21.71 1.18 38.40
N CYS A 804 21.69 1.32 37.08
CA CYS A 804 22.87 1.64 36.29
C CYS A 804 23.45 3.02 36.66
N ILE A 805 22.60 4.03 36.92
CA ILE A 805 23.05 5.32 37.48
C ILE A 805 23.73 5.13 38.85
N ALA A 806 23.11 4.36 39.75
CA ALA A 806 23.69 4.10 41.08
C ALA A 806 25.02 3.31 41.00
N ASP A 807 25.15 2.40 40.04
CA ASP A 807 26.37 1.62 39.79
C ASP A 807 27.47 2.50 39.15
N LEU A 808 27.12 3.55 38.38
CA LEU A 808 28.05 4.60 37.91
C LEU A 808 28.51 5.52 39.04
N ASP A 809 27.58 6.05 39.83
CA ASP A 809 27.87 6.91 40.99
C ASP A 809 28.75 6.18 42.03
N ALA A 810 28.70 4.84 42.04
CA ALA A 810 29.50 3.97 42.89
C ALA A 810 30.88 3.60 42.29
N ASP A 811 31.22 3.99 41.06
CA ASP A 811 32.55 3.79 40.44
C ASP A 811 33.57 4.81 41.00
N VAL A 812 33.84 4.71 42.30
CA VAL A 812 34.54 5.75 43.07
C VAL A 812 36.01 5.91 42.63
N GLY A 813 36.27 6.96 41.86
CA GLY A 813 37.63 7.37 41.47
C GLY A 813 37.72 8.04 40.10
N ASP A 814 36.74 7.79 39.24
CA ASP A 814 36.69 8.32 37.87
C ASP A 814 35.48 9.25 37.69
N ASP A 815 35.70 10.49 37.25
CA ASP A 815 34.64 11.45 36.97
C ASP A 815 33.85 11.05 35.70
N TRP A 816 32.87 10.17 35.85
CA TRP A 816 31.82 9.98 34.84
C TRP A 816 31.06 11.30 34.65
N ASN A 817 30.80 11.69 33.39
CA ASN A 817 29.96 12.87 33.13
C ASN A 817 28.53 12.62 33.64
N ASP A 818 27.92 13.62 34.27
CA ASP A 818 26.54 13.63 34.80
C ASP A 818 25.59 12.90 33.82
N PRO A 819 25.08 11.70 34.17
CA PRO A 819 24.55 10.77 33.18
C PRO A 819 23.17 11.23 32.69
N THR A 820 23.13 11.81 31.50
CA THR A 820 21.91 12.32 30.89
C THR A 820 20.97 11.18 30.48
N VAL A 821 19.87 11.06 31.22
CA VAL A 821 18.70 10.27 30.79
C VAL A 821 18.04 11.00 29.61
N VAL A 822 18.11 10.40 28.42
CA VAL A 822 17.45 10.90 27.22
C VAL A 822 16.12 10.17 27.06
N ALA A 823 15.03 10.87 27.37
CA ALA A 823 13.68 10.42 27.10
C ALA A 823 13.33 10.69 25.62
N THR A 824 13.03 9.61 24.88
CA THR A 824 12.40 9.58 23.55
C THR A 824 12.94 10.51 22.46
N ASP A 825 13.64 9.92 21.49
CA ASP A 825 13.77 10.49 20.13
C ASP A 825 12.82 9.73 19.19
N THR A 826 11.77 10.39 18.72
CA THR A 826 10.83 9.86 17.71
C THR A 826 11.16 10.32 16.29
N SER A 827 12.36 10.84 16.03
CA SER A 827 12.76 11.24 14.68
C SER A 827 13.01 10.00 13.80
N THR A 828 12.22 9.91 12.72
CA THR A 828 12.29 8.84 11.73
C THR A 828 13.49 9.01 10.79
N ALA A 829 14.70 8.96 11.34
CA ALA A 829 15.97 9.00 10.61
C ALA A 829 16.62 7.60 10.60
N VAL A 830 15.95 6.65 9.93
CA VAL A 830 16.58 5.39 9.48
C VAL A 830 17.74 5.74 8.54
N TRP A 831 18.94 5.18 8.76
CA TRP A 831 19.87 4.67 7.74
C TRP A 831 20.96 3.85 8.45
N GLU A 832 20.97 2.53 8.18
CA GLU A 832 22.08 1.54 8.32
C GLU A 832 22.95 1.62 9.61
N HIS A 833 22.85 0.70 10.58
CA HIS A 833 22.92 -0.76 10.42
C HIS A 833 22.07 -1.51 11.48
N THR A 834 21.60 -2.72 11.15
CA THR A 834 20.73 -3.63 11.95
C THR A 834 19.23 -3.30 12.03
N THR A 835 18.42 -4.36 12.14
CA THR A 835 16.96 -4.39 11.99
C THR A 835 16.18 -4.17 13.28
N ASP A 836 16.81 -3.57 14.30
CA ASP A 836 16.19 -3.39 15.62
C ASP A 836 15.23 -2.19 15.59
N THR A 837 13.92 -2.47 15.60
CA THR A 837 12.89 -1.48 15.91
C THR A 837 13.04 -1.05 17.37
N TYR A 838 13.62 0.13 17.58
CA TYR A 838 13.78 0.72 18.90
C TYR A 838 12.44 1.12 19.50
N ASP A 839 12.10 0.50 20.62
CA ASP A 839 10.94 0.86 21.43
C ASP A 839 11.17 2.19 22.17
N SER A 840 10.08 2.84 22.58
CA SER A 840 10.00 4.22 23.12
C SER A 840 10.58 4.42 24.53
N ALA A 841 11.45 3.52 24.98
CA ALA A 841 12.00 3.47 26.33
C ALA A 841 13.09 4.54 26.62
N PRO A 842 13.32 4.89 27.89
CA PRO A 842 14.41 5.79 28.29
C PRO A 842 15.79 5.22 27.90
N ARG A 843 16.67 6.11 27.44
CA ARG A 843 18.06 5.78 27.09
C ARG A 843 19.00 6.47 28.07
N LEU A 844 19.97 5.74 28.61
CA LEU A 844 21.02 6.29 29.46
C LEU A 844 22.34 6.34 28.68
N PHE A 845 23.01 7.49 28.71
CA PHE A 845 24.31 7.68 28.10
C PHE A 845 25.29 8.20 29.15
N ALA A 846 26.49 7.63 29.19
CA ALA A 846 27.57 8.14 30.03
C ALA A 846 28.94 7.87 29.40
N TRP A 847 29.90 8.70 29.78
CA TRP A 847 31.31 8.55 29.40
C TRP A 847 32.22 8.97 30.55
N LYS A 848 33.42 8.39 30.60
CA LYS A 848 34.52 8.85 31.45
C LYS A 848 35.79 9.04 30.65
N LYS A 849 36.56 10.06 31.01
CA LYS A 849 37.91 10.29 30.50
C LYS A 849 38.89 9.41 31.29
N LEU A 850 39.75 8.71 30.58
CA LEU A 850 40.71 7.77 31.15
C LEU A 850 42.06 8.45 31.43
N SER A 851 42.84 7.84 32.32
CA SER A 851 44.17 8.34 32.72
C SER A 851 45.22 8.36 31.60
N ASP A 852 44.99 7.64 30.49
CA ASP A 852 45.80 7.70 29.27
C ASP A 852 45.41 8.83 28.31
N GLY A 853 44.29 9.51 28.58
CA GLY A 853 43.70 10.57 27.77
C GLY A 853 42.64 10.09 26.76
N GLY A 854 42.33 8.79 26.74
CA GLY A 854 41.21 8.22 25.98
C GLY A 854 39.88 8.36 26.72
N TYR A 855 38.83 7.73 26.19
CA TYR A 855 37.50 7.73 26.80
C TYR A 855 36.88 6.33 26.76
N LEU A 856 36.20 5.95 27.85
CA LEU A 856 35.17 4.90 27.81
C LEU A 856 33.81 5.55 27.66
N ARG A 857 32.95 4.92 26.88
CA ARG A 857 31.57 5.37 26.64
C ARG A 857 30.63 4.18 26.63
N PHE A 858 29.40 4.38 27.06
CA PHE A 858 28.35 3.40 26.83
C PHE A 858 26.96 4.02 26.71
N LYS A 859 26.04 3.20 26.19
CA LYS A 859 24.62 3.48 26.01
C LYS A 859 23.83 2.28 26.54
N LEU A 860 22.90 2.49 27.46
CA LEU A 860 21.90 1.51 27.93
C LEU A 860 20.52 1.82 27.29
N PHE A 861 19.81 0.80 26.81
CA PHE A 861 18.52 0.94 26.12
C PHE A 861 17.69 -0.35 26.03
N LYS A 862 16.36 -0.21 25.86
CA LYS A 862 15.45 -1.31 25.50
C LYS A 862 15.60 -1.66 24.02
N SER A 863 15.72 -2.95 23.72
CA SER A 863 15.67 -3.50 22.36
C SER A 863 14.97 -4.85 22.38
N SER A 864 13.89 -5.01 21.62
CA SER A 864 13.12 -6.26 21.55
C SER A 864 12.77 -6.81 22.95
N SER A 865 12.24 -5.93 23.80
CA SER A 865 11.93 -6.15 25.22
C SER A 865 13.11 -6.59 26.13
N LYS A 866 14.36 -6.47 25.67
CA LYS A 866 15.56 -6.77 26.47
C LYS A 866 16.38 -5.54 26.83
N VAL A 867 17.14 -5.67 27.92
CA VAL A 867 18.23 -4.77 28.27
C VAL A 867 19.39 -4.94 27.27
N LYS A 868 19.82 -3.86 26.62
CA LYS A 868 21.08 -3.82 25.87
C LYS A 868 22.00 -2.70 26.35
N ILE A 869 23.29 -3.00 26.36
CA ILE A 869 24.37 -2.02 26.44
C ILE A 869 25.21 -2.09 25.17
N TYR A 870 25.51 -0.94 24.59
CA TYR A 870 26.63 -0.75 23.66
C TYR A 870 27.73 0.01 24.37
N SER A 871 28.97 -0.44 24.27
CA SER A 871 30.12 0.20 24.92
C SER A 871 31.34 0.30 24.01
N TRP A 872 32.07 1.41 24.12
CA TRP A 872 33.20 1.77 23.26
C TRP A 872 34.40 2.24 24.07
N TYR A 873 35.59 2.02 23.51
CA TYR A 873 36.84 2.66 23.93
C TYR A 873 37.41 3.49 22.78
N ASP A 874 37.49 4.81 23.00
CA ASP A 874 38.13 5.75 22.08
C ASP A 874 39.53 6.07 22.61
N ALA A 875 40.55 5.51 21.95
CA ALA A 875 41.95 5.68 22.33
C ALA A 875 42.39 7.16 22.38
N PRO A 876 43.35 7.52 23.26
CA PRO A 876 43.90 8.86 23.35
C PRO A 876 44.48 9.33 22.00
N VAL A 877 44.29 10.61 21.69
CA VAL A 877 44.81 11.20 20.45
C VAL A 877 45.90 12.23 20.74
N VAL A 878 46.87 12.31 19.83
CA VAL A 878 48.07 13.16 19.97
C VAL A 878 47.69 14.63 19.84
N ALA A 879 48.07 15.44 20.83
CA ALA A 879 47.81 16.87 20.86
C ALA A 879 48.49 17.63 19.70
N ALA A 880 47.82 18.68 19.20
CA ALA A 880 48.37 19.59 18.21
C ALA A 880 49.51 20.46 18.77
N THR A 881 50.35 21.01 17.89
CA THR A 881 51.52 21.82 18.26
C THR A 881 51.21 23.29 18.59
N ASN A 882 50.00 23.75 18.29
CA ASN A 882 49.55 25.12 18.57
C ASN A 882 48.83 25.15 19.92
N SER A 883 49.04 26.20 20.71
CA SER A 883 48.49 26.33 22.08
C SER A 883 47.62 27.56 22.30
N ASP A 884 47.35 28.35 21.25
CA ASP A 884 46.60 29.60 21.31
C ASP A 884 46.10 30.01 19.90
N TRP A 885 45.06 30.84 19.82
CA TRP A 885 44.57 31.44 18.58
C TRP A 885 45.58 32.43 18.01
N THR A 886 45.66 32.54 16.68
CA THR A 886 46.49 33.58 16.04
C THR A 886 45.91 34.97 16.25
N ASP A 887 46.75 36.02 16.15
CA ASP A 887 46.31 37.42 16.35
C ASP A 887 45.18 37.83 15.37
N ASP A 888 45.24 37.32 14.13
CA ASP A 888 44.18 37.52 13.12
C ASP A 888 42.88 36.80 13.51
N GLN A 889 42.96 35.58 14.03
CA GLN A 889 41.79 34.83 14.52
C GLN A 889 41.17 35.50 15.75
N LYS A 890 41.98 35.95 16.72
CA LYS A 890 41.51 36.71 17.89
C LYS A 890 40.79 37.98 17.47
N THR A 891 41.36 38.73 16.53
CA THR A 891 40.73 39.93 15.96
C THR A 891 39.40 39.61 15.27
N LEU A 892 39.33 38.52 14.50
CA LEU A 892 38.09 38.07 13.85
C LEU A 892 37.02 37.63 14.86
N ILE A 893 37.41 36.92 15.92
CA ILE A 893 36.53 36.49 17.02
C ILE A 893 35.92 37.72 17.70
N THR A 894 36.76 38.66 18.15
CA THR A 894 36.31 39.89 18.82
C THR A 894 35.38 40.72 17.94
N ASN A 895 35.73 40.91 16.66
CA ASN A 895 34.92 41.72 15.75
C ASN A 895 33.57 41.08 15.38
N THR A 896 33.51 39.74 15.30
CA THR A 896 32.28 39.03 14.87
C THR A 896 31.33 38.78 16.04
N LEU A 897 31.85 38.29 17.17
CA LEU A 897 31.04 37.94 18.33
C LEU A 897 30.89 39.10 19.31
N GLY A 898 31.78 40.11 19.28
CA GLY A 898 31.75 41.24 20.22
C GLY A 898 31.98 40.82 21.67
N ILE A 899 32.92 39.89 21.89
CA ILE A 899 33.38 39.36 23.18
C ILE A 899 34.91 39.37 23.22
N THR A 900 35.49 39.31 24.41
CA THR A 900 36.94 39.47 24.65
C THR A 900 37.76 38.20 24.41
N GLU A 901 37.21 37.01 24.71
CA GLU A 901 37.93 35.73 24.61
C GLU A 901 36.96 34.55 24.40
N ILE A 902 37.42 33.52 23.68
CA ILE A 902 36.86 32.15 23.73
C ILE A 902 38.00 31.18 24.03
N PRO A 903 37.74 30.05 24.74
CA PRO A 903 38.72 28.99 24.93
C PRO A 903 39.37 28.57 23.62
N PHE A 904 40.69 28.40 23.64
CA PHE A 904 41.42 27.84 22.51
C PHE A 904 41.21 26.32 22.44
N PHE A 905 40.87 25.83 21.26
CA PHE A 905 40.74 24.42 20.96
C PHE A 905 41.36 24.13 19.59
N THR A 906 41.75 22.87 19.35
CA THR A 906 42.33 22.44 18.08
C THR A 906 41.56 21.28 17.49
N PHE A 907 41.34 21.32 16.18
CA PHE A 907 41.14 20.10 15.39
C PHE A 907 42.52 19.45 15.10
N PHE A 908 42.57 18.21 14.64
CA PHE A 908 43.83 17.57 14.18
C PHE A 908 44.34 18.18 12.85
N GLY A 909 44.99 19.33 12.95
CA GLY A 909 45.59 20.07 11.83
C GLY A 909 45.31 21.57 11.93
N ASP A 910 45.66 22.31 10.88
CA ASP A 910 45.27 23.72 10.80
C ASP A 910 43.75 23.85 10.67
N ALA A 911 43.17 24.82 11.36
CA ALA A 911 41.73 25.10 11.31
C ALA A 911 41.46 26.45 10.63
N THR A 912 40.45 26.48 9.76
CA THR A 912 39.90 27.73 9.20
C THR A 912 38.83 28.28 10.14
N VAL A 913 38.91 29.57 10.43
CA VAL A 913 37.89 30.32 11.18
C VAL A 913 37.24 31.29 10.19
N THR A 914 35.94 31.14 9.95
CA THR A 914 35.18 31.94 8.98
C THR A 914 34.03 32.64 9.69
N ALA A 915 33.90 33.95 9.49
CA ALA A 915 32.74 34.71 9.96
C ALA A 915 31.59 34.64 8.94
N ASN A 916 30.36 34.56 9.45
CA ASN A 916 29.12 34.66 8.67
C ASN A 916 28.13 35.60 9.39
N SER A 917 26.95 35.83 8.81
CA SER A 917 25.92 36.73 9.35
C SER A 917 25.37 36.32 10.73
N SER A 918 25.61 35.08 11.14
CA SER A 918 25.01 34.43 12.31
C SER A 918 26.03 34.10 13.41
N GLY A 919 27.33 34.27 13.15
CA GLY A 919 28.42 33.94 14.08
C GLY A 919 29.71 33.53 13.38
N LEU A 920 30.48 32.67 14.04
CA LEU A 920 31.70 32.05 13.50
C LEU A 920 31.46 30.57 13.17
N THR A 921 32.17 30.07 12.17
CA THR A 921 32.31 28.63 11.91
C THR A 921 33.79 28.27 11.86
N VAL A 922 34.19 27.26 12.63
CA VAL A 922 35.54 26.70 12.66
C VAL A 922 35.52 25.31 12.01
N LYS A 923 36.42 25.06 11.07
CA LYS A 923 36.55 23.77 10.35
C LYS A 923 38.01 23.32 10.23
N PRO A 924 38.32 22.01 10.30
CA PRO A 924 39.64 21.49 9.97
C PRO A 924 39.99 21.72 8.50
N THR A 925 41.28 21.69 8.18
CA THR A 925 41.80 21.70 6.81
C THR A 925 42.32 20.32 6.39
N GLY A 926 42.13 19.96 5.12
CA GLY A 926 42.59 18.69 4.55
C GLY A 926 41.61 17.52 4.70
N THR A 927 42.07 16.31 4.36
CA THR A 927 41.26 15.08 4.43
C THR A 927 41.19 14.58 5.87
N PHE A 928 40.05 14.79 6.50
CA PHE A 928 39.83 14.45 7.90
C PHE A 928 39.36 13.01 8.11
N LYS A 929 39.71 12.41 9.26
CA LYS A 929 39.04 11.22 9.79
C LYS A 929 38.48 11.58 11.15
N HIS A 930 37.17 11.46 11.32
CA HIS A 930 36.49 11.78 12.56
C HIS A 930 36.98 10.91 13.74
N SER A 931 37.10 11.52 14.92
CA SER A 931 37.41 10.87 16.20
C SER A 931 36.52 11.42 17.32
N ASN A 932 35.84 10.55 18.07
CA ASN A 932 35.01 11.01 19.19
C ASN A 932 35.85 11.56 20.34
N ALA A 933 37.04 11.00 20.58
CA ALA A 933 37.97 11.49 21.60
C ALA A 933 38.38 12.96 21.37
N GLU A 934 38.42 13.42 20.11
CA GLU A 934 38.63 14.83 19.76
C GLU A 934 37.42 15.69 20.10
N SER A 935 36.22 15.28 19.68
CA SER A 935 34.95 15.96 19.99
C SER A 935 34.79 16.14 21.51
N LEU A 936 35.07 15.09 22.28
CA LEU A 936 35.02 15.08 23.74
C LEU A 936 36.13 15.94 24.36
N ASN A 937 37.35 15.93 23.82
CA ASN A 937 38.42 16.79 24.35
C ASN A 937 38.14 18.28 24.10
N ILE A 938 37.47 18.63 22.99
CA ILE A 938 37.00 20.00 22.75
C ILE A 938 35.85 20.33 23.71
N TYR A 939 34.87 19.44 23.92
CA TYR A 939 33.82 19.60 24.93
C TYR A 939 34.40 19.88 26.32
N ASP A 940 35.29 19.01 26.80
CA ASP A 940 36.00 19.16 28.08
C ASP A 940 36.73 20.50 28.19
N THR A 941 37.30 21.01 27.09
CA THR A 941 37.99 22.31 27.07
C THR A 941 37.02 23.46 27.38
N PHE A 942 35.78 23.40 26.87
CA PHE A 942 34.75 24.39 27.18
C PHE A 942 34.16 24.19 28.59
N ILE A 943 33.91 22.95 29.02
CA ILE A 943 33.44 22.66 30.39
C ILE A 943 34.47 23.12 31.44
N ALA A 944 35.75 22.84 31.23
CA ALA A 944 36.84 23.32 32.10
C ALA A 944 36.98 24.85 32.10
N ALA A 945 36.62 25.52 31.01
CA ALA A 945 36.50 26.98 30.95
C ALA A 945 35.20 27.52 31.60
N GLY A 946 34.36 26.66 32.19
CA GLY A 946 33.13 27.01 32.90
C GLY A 946 31.94 27.30 31.99
N TYR A 947 31.86 26.66 30.82
CA TYR A 947 30.63 26.57 30.03
C TYR A 947 29.72 25.47 30.61
N THR A 948 28.42 25.63 30.48
CA THR A 948 27.41 24.63 30.83
C THR A 948 26.92 23.88 29.59
N SER A 949 26.68 22.57 29.72
CA SER A 949 26.12 21.76 28.64
C SER A 949 24.65 22.12 28.39
N ASP A 950 24.31 22.49 27.15
CA ASP A 950 22.95 22.80 26.72
C ASP A 950 22.27 21.56 26.10
N SER A 951 23.03 20.78 25.31
CA SER A 951 22.59 19.52 24.72
C SER A 951 23.77 18.60 24.41
N PHE A 952 23.51 17.29 24.43
CA PHE A 952 24.49 16.27 24.11
C PHE A 952 23.78 15.11 23.39
N GLU A 953 24.01 14.97 22.09
CA GLU A 953 23.21 14.12 21.19
C GLU A 953 24.07 13.26 20.25
N ARG A 954 23.61 12.02 20.03
CA ARG A 954 24.12 11.00 19.10
C ARG A 954 25.46 10.36 19.49
N PHE A 955 25.46 9.03 19.40
CA PHE A 955 26.65 8.17 19.39
C PHE A 955 26.67 7.21 18.18
N TYR A 956 25.76 7.38 17.23
CA TYR A 956 25.28 6.30 16.34
C TYR A 956 25.90 6.20 14.95
N SER A 957 26.99 6.92 14.64
CA SER A 957 27.56 6.85 13.29
C SER A 957 29.02 7.26 13.23
N ASP A 958 29.69 6.82 12.17
CA ASP A 958 31.00 7.23 11.68
C ASP A 958 31.25 8.75 11.76
N ALA A 959 30.20 9.56 11.70
CA ALA A 959 30.25 11.01 11.71
C ALA A 959 30.59 11.62 13.08
N GLY A 960 30.18 10.98 14.19
CA GLY A 960 30.55 11.36 15.56
C GLY A 960 29.47 11.92 16.49
N THR A 961 29.93 12.24 17.71
CA THR A 961 29.13 12.84 18.79
C THR A 961 28.88 14.34 18.57
N SER A 962 27.62 14.78 18.69
CA SER A 962 27.23 16.19 18.65
C SER A 962 26.91 16.73 20.04
N TRP A 963 27.22 18.00 20.28
CA TRP A 963 26.94 18.66 21.56
C TRP A 963 26.83 20.16 21.37
N SER A 964 26.19 20.82 22.34
CA SER A 964 26.25 22.27 22.49
C SER A 964 26.45 22.66 23.94
N VAL A 965 27.27 23.70 24.15
CA VAL A 965 27.59 24.27 25.46
C VAL A 965 27.46 25.79 25.38
N SER A 966 27.02 26.43 26.46
CA SER A 966 26.91 27.89 26.53
C SER A 966 27.51 28.49 27.79
N LYS A 967 27.85 29.77 27.71
CA LYS A 967 28.31 30.58 28.83
C LYS A 967 28.01 32.05 28.58
N ASP A 968 27.69 32.78 29.65
CA ASP A 968 27.66 34.24 29.60
C ASP A 968 29.08 34.82 29.62
N VAL A 969 29.42 35.57 28.58
CA VAL A 969 30.70 36.28 28.40
C VAL A 969 30.39 37.69 27.90
N ASP A 970 30.91 38.72 28.57
CA ASP A 970 30.72 40.14 28.20
C ASP A 970 29.25 40.55 27.95
N ASN A 971 28.34 40.11 28.83
CA ASN A 971 26.88 40.29 28.74
C ASN A 971 26.20 39.63 27.52
N LYS A 972 26.88 38.66 26.89
CA LYS A 972 26.34 37.83 25.81
C LYS A 972 26.34 36.36 26.19
N LYS A 973 25.25 35.66 25.87
CA LYS A 973 25.24 34.19 25.90
C LYS A 973 25.97 33.69 24.67
N VAL A 974 27.17 33.15 24.88
CA VAL A 974 28.01 32.52 23.85
C VAL A 974 27.63 31.05 23.79
N THR A 975 27.11 30.58 22.66
CA THR A 975 26.77 29.18 22.43
C THR A 975 27.73 28.58 21.42
N VAL A 976 28.31 27.44 21.77
CA VAL A 976 29.25 26.67 20.95
C VAL A 976 28.60 25.34 20.62
N LYS A 977 28.46 25.02 19.34
CA LYS A 977 27.85 23.77 18.86
C LYS A 977 28.80 22.99 17.97
N TYR A 978 29.13 21.75 18.36
CA TYR A 978 29.86 20.80 17.53
C TYR A 978 28.90 20.05 16.60
N SER A 979 29.17 20.11 15.31
CA SER A 979 28.44 19.42 14.25
C SER A 979 29.31 18.31 13.67
N PRO A 980 29.06 17.03 14.03
CA PRO A 980 29.80 15.87 13.55
C PRO A 980 29.64 15.66 12.04
N SER A 981 30.66 15.12 11.39
CA SER A 981 30.66 14.73 9.97
C SER A 981 31.89 13.88 9.67
N THR A 982 31.71 12.83 8.86
CA THR A 982 32.80 11.98 8.36
C THR A 982 33.78 12.71 7.45
N THR A 983 33.38 13.83 6.83
CA THR A 983 34.14 14.53 5.78
C THR A 983 34.40 16.01 6.07
N SER A 984 33.54 16.69 6.84
CA SER A 984 33.69 18.12 7.14
C SER A 984 33.02 18.49 8.49
N PRO A 985 33.56 18.02 9.63
CA PRO A 985 33.03 18.41 10.93
C PRO A 985 33.25 19.90 11.15
N SER A 986 32.42 20.51 11.98
CA SER A 986 32.50 21.96 12.20
C SER A 986 31.99 22.36 13.57
N ILE A 987 32.60 23.40 14.14
CA ILE A 987 32.09 24.07 15.33
C ILE A 987 31.50 25.40 14.91
N THR A 988 30.27 25.66 15.31
CA THR A 988 29.61 26.97 15.13
C THR A 988 29.58 27.68 16.48
N ILE A 989 29.96 28.95 16.50
CA ILE A 989 29.97 29.79 17.70
C ILE A 989 29.09 31.00 17.44
N THR A 990 28.09 31.22 18.28
CA THR A 990 27.15 32.34 18.21
C THR A 990 27.16 33.11 19.52
N ALA A 991 26.79 34.39 19.48
CA ALA A 991 26.71 35.24 20.67
C ALA A 991 25.44 36.10 20.62
N ALA A 992 24.48 35.82 21.51
CA ALA A 992 23.24 36.57 21.66
C ALA A 992 23.26 37.41 22.95
N SER A 993 22.33 38.34 23.13
CA SER A 993 22.15 39.01 24.44
C SER A 993 21.82 37.98 25.51
N ALA A 994 22.52 38.01 26.65
CA ALA A 994 22.26 37.11 27.76
C ALA A 994 20.87 37.35 28.37
N TYR A 995 20.25 36.29 28.89
CA TYR A 995 19.04 36.40 29.69
C TYR A 995 19.33 37.13 31.02
N VAL A 996 18.41 37.98 31.47
CA VAL A 996 18.53 38.71 32.74
C VAL A 996 17.36 38.30 33.65
N LYS A 997 17.68 37.58 34.74
CA LYS A 997 16.69 37.21 35.77
C LYS A 997 15.95 38.44 36.29
N ALA A 998 14.63 38.30 36.46
CA ALA A 998 13.77 39.33 37.02
C ALA A 998 14.30 39.85 38.36
N GLN A 999 14.39 41.17 38.52
CA GLN A 999 14.87 41.80 39.75
C GLN A 999 13.71 42.04 40.75
N PRO A 1000 13.98 42.05 42.07
CA PRO A 1000 12.94 42.30 43.07
C PRO A 1000 12.24 43.65 42.86
N GLY A 1001 10.94 43.61 42.60
CA GLY A 1001 10.11 44.80 42.31
C GLY A 1001 9.82 45.03 40.82
N GLU A 1002 10.36 44.22 39.92
CA GLU A 1002 9.87 44.12 38.54
C GLU A 1002 8.56 43.33 38.49
N ASP A 1003 7.71 43.64 37.52
CA ASP A 1003 6.34 43.15 37.43
C ASP A 1003 5.84 43.26 35.97
N TRP A 1004 4.76 42.57 35.62
CA TRP A 1004 4.13 42.65 34.30
C TRP A 1004 3.71 44.09 33.97
N THR A 1005 3.70 44.43 32.67
CA THR A 1005 3.22 45.74 32.21
C THR A 1005 1.71 45.90 32.51
N ASP A 1006 1.25 47.14 32.69
CA ASP A 1006 -0.15 47.42 33.03
C ASP A 1006 -1.15 46.87 31.99
N ASP A 1007 -0.77 46.80 30.71
CA ASP A 1007 -1.55 46.16 29.64
C ASP A 1007 -1.67 44.64 29.83
N VAL A 1008 -0.57 43.95 30.11
CA VAL A 1008 -0.56 42.50 30.38
C VAL A 1008 -1.37 42.18 31.64
N LYS A 1009 -1.16 42.94 32.73
CA LYS A 1009 -1.95 42.83 33.97
C LYS A 1009 -3.45 43.02 33.72
N THR A 1010 -3.81 44.05 32.95
CA THR A 1010 -5.21 44.33 32.62
C THR A 1010 -5.83 43.18 31.84
N LYS A 1011 -5.13 42.61 30.86
CA LYS A 1011 -5.61 41.48 30.06
C LYS A 1011 -5.77 40.20 30.87
N LEU A 1012 -4.77 39.85 31.69
CA LEU A 1012 -4.85 38.74 32.64
C LEU A 1012 -6.05 38.93 33.58
N THR A 1013 -6.16 40.09 34.24
CA THR A 1013 -7.23 40.33 35.21
C THR A 1013 -8.63 40.37 34.58
N THR A 1014 -8.79 40.96 33.39
CA THR A 1014 -10.11 41.07 32.74
C THR A 1014 -10.59 39.77 32.10
N THR A 1015 -9.68 38.93 31.59
CA THR A 1015 -10.03 37.64 30.97
C THR A 1015 -10.11 36.52 31.99
N LEU A 1016 -9.16 36.47 32.91
CA LEU A 1016 -8.95 35.34 33.83
C LEU A 1016 -9.51 35.59 35.23
N GLY A 1017 -9.66 36.86 35.63
CA GLY A 1017 -10.14 37.25 36.96
C GLY A 1017 -9.04 37.35 38.04
N PHE A 1018 -7.78 37.10 37.70
CA PHE A 1018 -6.62 37.14 38.60
C PHE A 1018 -5.33 37.50 37.82
N THR A 1019 -4.22 37.69 38.53
CA THR A 1019 -2.88 37.90 37.98
C THR A 1019 -1.96 36.73 38.31
N ILE A 1020 -1.08 36.33 37.37
CA ILE A 1020 -0.01 35.36 37.63
C ILE A 1020 1.28 36.06 38.13
N PRO A 1021 2.17 35.34 38.85
CA PRO A 1021 3.53 35.81 39.17
C PRO A 1021 4.28 36.38 37.96
N TYR A 1022 5.15 37.36 38.20
CA TYR A 1022 6.00 37.92 37.15
C TYR A 1022 7.19 37.00 36.86
N VAL A 1023 7.41 36.74 35.58
CA VAL A 1023 8.59 36.05 35.05
C VAL A 1023 9.12 36.90 33.90
N ASN A 1024 10.40 37.27 33.94
CA ASN A 1024 10.99 37.96 32.81
C ASN A 1024 11.15 36.98 31.64
N ILE A 1025 10.34 37.17 30.60
CA ILE A 1025 10.43 36.47 29.31
C ILE A 1025 10.83 37.43 28.18
N GLY A 1026 11.39 38.60 28.51
CA GLY A 1026 11.70 39.66 27.57
C GLY A 1026 10.46 40.37 27.01
N THR A 1027 10.53 40.83 25.76
CA THR A 1027 9.47 41.62 25.12
C THR A 1027 8.21 40.76 24.90
N VAL A 1028 7.13 41.08 25.63
CA VAL A 1028 5.88 40.31 25.61
C VAL A 1028 4.93 40.79 24.50
N THR A 1029 4.41 39.85 23.71
CA THR A 1029 3.16 40.03 22.93
C THR A 1029 2.05 39.14 23.50
N THR A 1030 0.80 39.59 23.41
CA THR A 1030 -0.35 38.95 24.04
C THR A 1030 -1.37 38.50 23.00
N SER A 1031 -1.85 37.27 23.11
CA SER A 1031 -2.98 36.74 22.33
C SER A 1031 -4.05 36.22 23.29
N ILE A 1032 -5.31 36.54 23.01
CA ILE A 1032 -6.45 36.21 23.88
C ILE A 1032 -7.42 35.33 23.09
N TYR A 1033 -7.77 34.19 23.67
CA TYR A 1033 -8.74 33.23 23.17
C TYR A 1033 -9.83 33.03 24.24
N THR A 1034 -10.98 32.45 23.86
CA THR A 1034 -12.20 32.42 24.70
C THR A 1034 -11.97 31.95 26.15
N ASN A 1035 -11.12 30.92 26.34
CA ASN A 1035 -10.78 30.34 27.65
C ASN A 1035 -9.25 30.25 27.89
N ASN A 1036 -8.43 31.00 27.14
CA ASN A 1036 -6.98 30.92 27.22
C ASN A 1036 -6.30 32.28 26.93
N ILE A 1037 -5.18 32.55 27.61
CA ILE A 1037 -4.25 33.63 27.23
C ILE A 1037 -2.90 33.01 26.86
N VAL A 1038 -2.31 33.50 25.77
CA VAL A 1038 -0.93 33.21 25.36
C VAL A 1038 -0.08 34.46 25.52
N LEU A 1039 0.98 34.38 26.32
CA LEU A 1039 2.05 35.38 26.39
C LEU A 1039 3.25 34.85 25.61
N LYS A 1040 3.72 35.61 24.61
CA LYS A 1040 4.89 35.26 23.79
C LYS A 1040 6.03 36.22 24.09
N GLY A 1041 7.15 35.69 24.54
CA GLY A 1041 8.34 36.44 24.93
C GLY A 1041 9.38 36.57 23.82
N SER A 1042 10.60 36.91 24.23
CA SER A 1042 11.81 36.92 23.39
C SER A 1042 12.35 35.50 23.17
N THR A 1043 13.60 35.42 22.69
CA THR A 1043 14.35 34.18 22.55
C THR A 1043 14.35 33.37 23.85
N TRP A 1044 14.14 32.05 23.74
CA TRP A 1044 14.13 31.13 24.86
C TRP A 1044 15.49 31.06 25.58
N ASP A 1045 15.46 30.92 26.91
CA ASP A 1045 16.61 30.51 27.72
C ASP A 1045 16.16 29.49 28.77
N ASN A 1046 16.88 28.38 28.90
CA ASN A 1046 16.59 27.34 29.90
C ASN A 1046 16.61 27.86 31.36
N ALA A 1047 17.31 28.96 31.64
CA ALA A 1047 17.24 29.63 32.94
C ALA A 1047 15.83 30.16 33.27
N MET A 1048 15.04 30.55 32.26
CA MET A 1048 13.66 31.03 32.43
C MET A 1048 12.74 29.96 33.05
N LEU A 1049 12.94 28.67 32.75
CA LEU A 1049 12.15 27.57 33.34
C LEU A 1049 12.31 27.53 34.86
N LYS A 1050 13.56 27.64 35.32
CA LYS A 1050 13.90 27.61 36.75
C LYS A 1050 13.33 28.85 37.45
N ASP A 1051 13.54 30.03 36.86
CA ASP A 1051 13.03 31.29 37.41
C ASP A 1051 11.50 31.34 37.43
N ALA A 1052 10.84 30.80 36.41
CA ALA A 1052 9.39 30.61 36.38
C ALA A 1052 8.94 29.69 37.51
N ARG A 1053 9.53 28.49 37.62
CA ARG A 1053 9.18 27.52 38.67
C ARG A 1053 9.35 28.13 40.07
N GLU A 1054 10.48 28.79 40.34
CA GLU A 1054 10.73 29.49 41.60
C GLU A 1054 9.64 30.54 41.90
N ALA A 1055 9.19 31.30 40.90
CA ALA A 1055 8.13 32.31 41.06
C ALA A 1055 6.73 31.70 41.28
N PHE A 1056 6.39 30.62 40.58
CA PHE A 1056 5.10 29.93 40.72
C PHE A 1056 5.01 29.13 42.03
N GLU A 1057 6.06 28.42 42.44
CA GLU A 1057 6.12 27.73 43.73
C GLU A 1057 6.07 28.71 44.91
N ALA A 1058 6.73 29.88 44.80
CA ALA A 1058 6.67 30.93 45.82
C ALA A 1058 5.27 31.55 45.97
N ASP A 1059 4.46 31.56 44.90
CA ASP A 1059 3.03 31.94 44.94
C ASP A 1059 2.12 30.76 45.33
N GLY A 1060 2.65 29.56 45.53
CA GLY A 1060 1.90 28.38 45.96
C GLY A 1060 1.10 27.70 44.84
N TRP A 1061 1.67 27.63 43.63
CA TRP A 1061 1.19 26.74 42.56
C TRP A 1061 1.81 25.36 42.71
N ASP A 1062 1.06 24.32 42.34
CA ASP A 1062 1.61 22.97 42.16
C ASP A 1062 2.34 22.90 40.80
N CYS A 1063 3.62 22.55 40.82
CA CYS A 1063 4.53 22.70 39.67
C CYS A 1063 5.22 21.37 39.33
N ALA A 1064 4.97 20.88 38.12
CA ALA A 1064 5.61 19.70 37.56
C ALA A 1064 6.39 20.04 36.28
N TYR A 1065 7.37 19.22 35.94
CA TYR A 1065 8.00 19.25 34.63
C TYR A 1065 7.40 18.15 33.75
N ASP A 1066 6.97 18.52 32.55
CA ASP A 1066 6.52 17.61 31.50
C ASP A 1066 7.55 17.58 30.36
N TYR A 1067 7.68 16.42 29.72
CA TYR A 1067 8.63 16.15 28.66
C TYR A 1067 7.84 15.70 27.42
N SER A 1068 7.13 16.66 26.82
CA SER A 1068 6.27 16.44 25.65
C SER A 1068 7.03 16.66 24.34
N SER A 1069 6.92 15.71 23.41
CA SER A 1069 7.50 15.79 22.05
C SER A 1069 6.93 16.92 21.16
N SER A 1070 5.88 17.60 21.61
CA SER A 1070 5.22 18.70 20.86
C SER A 1070 5.94 20.06 20.99
N TYR A 1071 6.89 20.16 21.91
CA TYR A 1071 7.63 21.38 22.25
C TYR A 1071 9.11 21.00 22.42
N ASN A 1072 10.05 21.93 22.19
CA ASN A 1072 11.48 21.57 22.13
C ASN A 1072 12.10 21.37 23.53
N GLY A 1073 11.71 20.30 24.22
CA GLY A 1073 12.24 19.87 25.49
C GLY A 1073 11.36 20.17 26.70
N LYS A 1074 12.01 20.47 27.83
CA LYS A 1074 11.40 20.52 29.16
C LYS A 1074 10.35 21.62 29.27
N THR A 1075 9.10 21.23 29.53
CA THR A 1075 7.98 22.14 29.75
C THR A 1075 7.68 22.24 31.23
N LEU A 1076 7.47 23.45 31.76
CA LEU A 1076 6.92 23.65 33.11
C LEU A 1076 5.40 23.64 33.02
N ILE A 1077 4.74 22.70 33.70
CA ILE A 1077 3.30 22.71 33.94
C ILE A 1077 3.07 23.19 35.36
N ALA A 1078 2.24 24.22 35.53
CA ALA A 1078 1.82 24.71 36.84
C ALA A 1078 0.31 24.71 36.94
N SER A 1079 -0.24 24.33 38.10
CA SER A 1079 -1.67 24.39 38.37
C SER A 1079 -1.99 24.98 39.74
N LYS A 1080 -3.16 25.61 39.87
CA LYS A 1080 -3.61 26.24 41.12
C LYS A 1080 -5.13 26.38 41.12
N GLU A 1081 -5.74 26.11 42.28
CA GLU A 1081 -7.15 26.44 42.51
C GLU A 1081 -7.28 27.87 43.02
N VAL A 1082 -8.22 28.63 42.45
CA VAL A 1082 -8.51 30.00 42.89
C VAL A 1082 -10.01 30.20 43.03
N THR A 1083 -10.45 30.62 44.22
CA THR A 1083 -11.81 31.11 44.44
C THR A 1083 -11.93 32.55 43.95
N THR A 1084 -12.80 32.79 42.98
CA THR A 1084 -13.08 34.13 42.45
C THR A 1084 -13.89 34.98 43.43
N ALA A 1085 -13.96 36.30 43.19
CA ALA A 1085 -14.82 37.22 43.95
C ALA A 1085 -16.33 36.90 43.88
N ALA A 1086 -16.75 35.97 43.01
CA ALA A 1086 -18.11 35.45 42.90
C ALA A 1086 -18.35 34.15 43.71
N ASN A 1087 -17.36 33.69 44.49
CA ASN A 1087 -17.33 32.37 45.15
C ASN A 1087 -17.33 31.16 44.22
N GLU A 1088 -16.99 31.32 42.93
CA GLU A 1088 -16.70 30.21 42.02
C GLU A 1088 -15.25 29.75 42.22
N THR A 1089 -15.01 28.46 42.51
CA THR A 1089 -13.68 27.84 42.40
C THR A 1089 -13.36 27.58 40.93
N LYS A 1090 -12.19 28.00 40.47
CA LYS A 1090 -11.68 27.75 39.12
C LYS A 1090 -10.34 27.04 39.18
N HIS A 1091 -10.12 26.11 38.25
CA HIS A 1091 -8.85 25.40 38.12
C HIS A 1091 -8.00 26.09 37.06
N LEU A 1092 -6.84 26.57 37.47
CA LEU A 1092 -5.88 27.20 36.60
C LEU A 1092 -4.88 26.16 36.14
N SER A 1093 -4.55 26.15 34.86
CA SER A 1093 -3.50 25.31 34.31
C SER A 1093 -2.64 26.13 33.37
N LEU A 1094 -1.34 26.12 33.60
CA LEU A 1094 -0.36 26.89 32.85
C LEU A 1094 0.66 25.92 32.24
N LYS A 1095 1.10 26.22 31.02
CA LYS A 1095 2.25 25.58 30.38
C LYS A 1095 3.25 26.65 29.99
N PHE A 1096 4.52 26.46 30.33
CA PHE A 1096 5.63 27.30 29.91
C PHE A 1096 6.67 26.48 29.16
N TYR A 1097 6.90 26.82 27.89
CA TYR A 1097 7.63 25.98 26.95
C TYR A 1097 8.38 26.80 25.88
N ASP A 1098 9.34 26.13 25.24
CA ASP A 1098 10.03 26.61 24.04
C ASP A 1098 9.24 26.26 22.78
N TYR A 1099 8.96 27.26 21.96
CA TYR A 1099 8.28 27.11 20.68
C TYR A 1099 9.21 27.42 19.50
N GLY A 1100 9.52 26.40 18.72
CA GLY A 1100 10.25 26.51 17.45
C GLY A 1100 10.04 25.27 16.57
N TYR A 1101 9.78 25.46 15.28
CA TYR A 1101 9.75 24.35 14.31
C TYR A 1101 11.18 23.99 13.90
N ASN A 1102 11.48 22.70 13.72
CA ASN A 1102 12.82 22.16 13.40
C ASN A 1102 13.28 22.49 11.97
N SER A 1103 13.44 23.79 11.67
CA SER A 1103 13.99 24.33 10.43
C SER A 1103 14.86 25.55 10.76
N SER A 1104 15.97 25.68 10.04
CA SER A 1104 17.12 26.53 10.37
C SER A 1104 16.92 28.06 10.22
N TYR A 1105 15.67 28.55 10.31
CA TYR A 1105 15.29 29.91 9.93
C TYR A 1105 14.47 30.72 10.95
N ASN A 1106 14.04 30.15 12.09
CA ASN A 1106 13.37 30.90 13.16
C ASN A 1106 14.05 30.70 14.52
N PRO A 1107 14.23 31.76 15.34
CA PRO A 1107 14.74 31.63 16.70
C PRO A 1107 13.67 31.01 17.62
N HIS A 1108 14.13 30.13 18.50
CA HIS A 1108 13.38 29.52 19.61
C HIS A 1108 12.80 30.62 20.52
N GLN A 1109 11.52 30.55 20.90
CA GLN A 1109 10.80 31.62 21.62
C GLN A 1109 10.09 31.11 22.87
N ALA A 1110 10.04 31.95 23.92
CA ALA A 1110 9.36 31.63 25.17
C ALA A 1110 7.83 31.83 25.08
N TYR A 1111 7.06 30.81 25.46
CA TYR A 1111 5.59 30.82 25.45
C TYR A 1111 5.01 30.45 26.83
N PHE A 1112 4.13 31.30 27.36
CA PHE A 1112 3.19 30.93 28.43
C PHE A 1112 1.79 30.75 27.84
N ASP A 1113 1.28 29.53 27.90
CA ASP A 1113 -0.13 29.20 27.66
C ASP A 1113 -0.85 29.10 29.00
N ILE A 1114 -1.92 29.87 29.20
CA ILE A 1114 -2.67 29.93 30.46
C ILE A 1114 -4.13 29.56 30.18
N TYR A 1115 -4.60 28.49 30.81
CA TYR A 1115 -5.94 27.92 30.67
C TYR A 1115 -6.75 28.08 31.97
N ILE A 1116 -8.07 28.22 31.81
CA ILE A 1116 -9.05 28.07 32.89
C ILE A 1116 -9.94 26.87 32.59
N ARG A 1117 -10.22 26.06 33.62
CA ARG A 1117 -11.27 25.04 33.66
C ARG A 1117 -12.21 25.29 34.83
#